data_AF-A0A182JZE9-F1
#
_entry.id   AF-A0A182JZE9-F1
#
_cell.length_a   1.000
_cell.length_b   1.000
_cell.length_c   1.000
_cell.angle_alpha   90.00
_cell.angle_beta   90.00
_cell.angle_gamma   90.00
#
_symmetry.space_group_name_H-M   'P 1'
#
loop_
_entity.id
_entity.type
_entity.pdbx_description
1 polymer ?
#
loop_
_entity_poly.entity_id
_entity_poly.type
_entity_poly.pdbx_seq_one_letter_code
_entity_poly.pdbx_strand_id
1 'polypeptide(L)'
;MKLLLLAVVIHVLFLLSIFYIHFQSPILKGLPESAEHDQPPADRLVLFVGDGLRAESFLRYDLNRTNYLRNTLLSEGVFAISSTRVPTESRPGHAALLAGVYEDPSAVFRGWKENPVEFDSVLNRSSVSYCWGSPDIVHMFSRGASPGRVHVTAYDSNDESFAQSTNTSLLDIWVFDRVQQFLVGEQQRKDGFFSQKKVILFLHLLGLDTAGHVHKPHSELFSENLITVDKGIESIVRLIERATNNDGRTAYIFTSDHGMTDQGSHGAGHPHETETPFLAWGAGLKHWTEVIPGLTDTNLLDLNGKRIPVHHLNQADAAPLMAAVLGIAVPKNSLGKLPRSLLNVSEEYAAWAMRNNAEQLLSQYRHWQRESESKMLQWLISTKQTSLKVLIEALQTEIADAYFRKDYTEVVRLEIVVVAQSLSKMLIETTLNAIEYFQTYYKPHLYIALTLTMLGWLLLLAKETCSPIKNRIFAYNRTIAVMAVLVALTVTIYNLAQNTPTVVVLYFVIPVALWGYIGSHWRQYAPRLQGKAAIYSTGFIVAAEALVFAFMDRKLLAPLLWIHCLLVVQPLLGRKHTSNRWLVWHWIAFNLLLSGFFLLPTIGRDSSNVYLLCLAIIAWTATNITIVNQSKHSFMFKCIAVLVQLLQAVNFLYLIILIESSAIVPQWSLLVPFFTSTSVPDRILALFSGLSGPYMMLSLSYEPLFLLCFCYTLYLWLNVENNMRNKIITVKENETLTSNSLPLITVPLFGFPSQLDSFYFCSSGQADGNIDINNIRLTFGFMLFLLASFFGTGNLATVSSFDPNWVRCFVTTFSPFTMMALIVLKLLIPVLLLICVLKGMVIISSVHKTKIFTLTLMVCDWMCMNFFFLVKNKGSWMEIGSSISHFVILECTTIVVMMMYELARFVTEISLTSSTPRTRQSQAYEISSQYLPYANKERVE
;
A
#
# COMPACT_ATOMS: atom_id res chain seq x y z
N MET A 1 -18.20 9.28 25.75
CA MET A 1 -17.71 10.45 24.98
C MET A 1 -16.24 10.76 25.23
N LYS A 2 -15.79 11.00 26.48
CA LYS A 2 -14.37 11.32 26.79
C LYS A 2 -13.35 10.26 26.31
N LEU A 3 -13.62 8.97 26.55
CA LEU A 3 -12.73 7.87 26.11
C LEU A 3 -12.66 7.74 24.58
N LEU A 4 -13.78 7.95 23.87
CA LEU A 4 -13.84 7.89 22.42
C LEU A 4 -13.03 9.03 21.78
N LEU A 5 -13.16 10.25 22.29
CA LEU A 5 -12.38 11.38 21.82
C LEU A 5 -10.87 11.14 22.05
N LEU A 6 -10.51 10.60 23.21
CA LEU A 6 -9.12 10.24 23.50
C LEU A 6 -8.60 9.13 22.57
N ALA A 7 -9.43 8.11 22.29
CA ALA A 7 -9.09 7.05 21.35
C ALA A 7 -8.78 7.64 19.96
N VAL A 8 -9.66 8.50 19.42
CA VAL A 8 -9.44 9.15 18.12
C VAL A 8 -8.12 9.94 18.09
N VAL A 9 -7.83 10.72 19.13
CA VAL A 9 -6.57 11.49 19.20
C VAL A 9 -5.35 10.56 19.21
N ILE A 10 -5.38 9.47 19.98
CA ILE A 10 -4.28 8.51 20.06
C ILE A 10 -4.06 7.78 18.72
N HIS A 11 -5.12 7.38 18.04
CA HIS A 11 -5.01 6.68 16.75
C HIS A 11 -4.52 7.62 15.64
N VAL A 12 -4.91 8.90 15.66
CA VAL A 12 -4.32 9.92 14.77
C VAL A 12 -2.82 10.07 15.04
N LEU A 13 -2.39 10.04 16.30
CA LEU A 13 -0.96 10.09 16.64
C LEU A 13 -0.21 8.84 16.15
N PHE A 14 -0.81 7.65 16.25
CA PHE A 14 -0.24 6.42 15.69
C PHE A 14 -0.13 6.48 14.17
N LEU A 15 -1.19 6.92 13.49
CA LEU A 15 -1.21 7.07 12.03
C LEU A 15 -0.15 8.04 11.52
N LEU A 16 0.02 9.20 12.18
CA LEU A 16 1.04 10.17 11.79
C LEU A 16 2.47 9.69 12.09
N SER A 17 2.63 8.76 13.06
CA SER A 17 3.96 8.32 13.50
C SER A 17 4.73 7.58 12.42
N ILE A 18 4.06 6.73 11.62
CA ILE A 18 4.70 5.96 10.57
C ILE A 18 5.28 6.86 9.48
N PHE A 19 4.61 7.96 9.14
CA PHE A 19 5.10 8.93 8.17
C PHE A 19 6.36 9.63 8.66
N TYR A 20 6.36 10.06 9.91
CA TYR A 20 7.54 10.70 10.48
C TYR A 20 8.74 9.74 10.62
N ILE A 21 8.50 8.47 10.95
CA ILE A 21 9.56 7.46 11.17
C ILE A 21 10.16 6.93 9.86
N HIS A 22 9.34 6.80 8.81
CA HIS A 22 9.71 6.06 7.60
C HIS A 22 9.88 6.93 6.35
N PHE A 23 9.23 8.09 6.29
CA PHE A 23 9.03 8.90 5.09
C PHE A 23 9.46 10.35 5.32
N GLN A 24 10.77 10.54 5.46
CA GLN A 24 11.41 11.86 5.56
C GLN A 24 12.03 12.26 4.23
N SER A 25 11.89 13.54 3.86
CA SER A 25 12.42 14.06 2.61
C SER A 25 13.96 13.96 2.56
N PRO A 26 14.54 13.46 1.46
CA PRO A 26 16.00 13.42 1.28
C PRO A 26 16.60 14.77 0.84
N ILE A 27 15.77 15.78 0.54
CA ILE A 27 16.23 17.03 -0.07
C ILE A 27 16.68 18.03 1.00
N LEU A 28 17.99 18.25 1.07
CA LEU A 28 18.60 19.30 1.89
C LEU A 28 18.70 20.62 1.10
N LYS A 29 18.47 21.73 1.80
CA LYS A 29 18.58 23.09 1.25
C LYS A 29 19.93 23.73 1.62
N GLY A 30 20.42 24.61 0.75
CA GLY A 30 21.62 25.42 1.03
C GLY A 30 22.94 24.64 0.98
N LEU A 31 22.98 23.49 0.31
CA LEU A 31 24.22 22.76 0.08
C LEU A 31 25.13 23.49 -0.92
N PRO A 32 26.47 23.46 -0.70
CA PRO A 32 27.43 24.00 -1.65
C PRO A 32 27.45 23.18 -2.95
N GLU A 33 27.98 23.79 -3.99
CA GLU A 33 28.20 23.18 -5.29
C GLU A 33 29.57 22.52 -5.32
N SER A 34 29.64 21.34 -5.93
CA SER A 34 30.90 20.63 -6.21
C SER A 34 31.71 21.35 -7.30
N ALA A 35 32.99 21.01 -7.39
CA ALA A 35 33.87 21.61 -8.39
C ALA A 35 33.48 21.16 -9.81
N GLU A 36 33.70 22.04 -10.79
CA GLU A 36 33.61 21.73 -12.21
C GLU A 36 35.01 21.51 -12.80
N HIS A 37 35.07 20.89 -13.99
CA HIS A 37 36.31 20.72 -14.75
C HIS A 37 36.20 21.42 -16.11
N ASP A 38 37.28 22.10 -16.52
CA ASP A 38 37.30 22.88 -17.78
C ASP A 38 37.64 22.03 -19.01
N GLN A 39 38.24 20.87 -18.79
CA GLN A 39 38.61 19.89 -19.83
C GLN A 39 37.90 18.55 -19.60
N PRO A 40 36.56 18.49 -19.66
CA PRO A 40 35.83 17.23 -19.57
C PRO A 40 36.04 16.38 -20.83
N PRO A 41 35.76 15.07 -20.78
CA PRO A 41 35.88 14.21 -21.96
C PRO A 41 34.81 14.51 -23.03
N ALA A 42 33.63 15.02 -22.65
CA ALA A 42 32.59 15.43 -23.59
C ALA A 42 32.20 16.90 -23.41
N ASP A 43 31.82 17.56 -24.51
CA ASP A 43 31.21 18.90 -24.50
C ASP A 43 29.68 18.81 -24.48
N ARG A 44 29.12 17.70 -24.99
CA ARG A 44 27.68 17.46 -25.11
C ARG A 44 27.32 16.05 -24.66
N LEU A 45 26.17 15.92 -24.01
CA LEU A 45 25.57 14.64 -23.65
C LEU A 45 24.16 14.55 -24.25
N VAL A 46 23.85 13.43 -24.90
CA VAL A 46 22.51 13.12 -25.39
C VAL A 46 21.96 11.96 -24.58
N LEU A 47 20.89 12.21 -23.85
CA LEU A 47 20.18 11.22 -23.03
C LEU A 47 18.86 10.87 -23.71
N PHE A 48 18.74 9.61 -24.11
CA PHE A 48 17.50 9.00 -24.60
C PHE A 48 16.92 8.11 -23.50
N VAL A 49 15.69 8.40 -23.08
CA VAL A 49 14.95 7.55 -22.12
C VAL A 49 13.73 6.99 -22.82
N GLY A 50 13.75 5.68 -23.10
CA GLY A 50 12.59 4.95 -23.62
C GLY A 50 11.72 4.46 -22.46
N ASP A 51 10.73 5.25 -22.08
CA ASP A 51 9.87 5.04 -20.91
C ASP A 51 9.26 3.62 -20.91
N GLY A 52 9.27 2.95 -19.76
CA GLY A 52 8.70 1.61 -19.60
C GLY A 52 9.46 0.47 -20.29
N LEU A 53 10.66 0.70 -20.85
CA LEU A 53 11.48 -0.33 -21.47
C LEU A 53 12.26 -1.17 -20.45
N ARG A 54 11.80 -2.41 -20.24
CA ARG A 54 12.53 -3.39 -19.43
C ARG A 54 13.74 -3.99 -20.15
N ALA A 55 14.77 -4.35 -19.38
CA ALA A 55 16.02 -4.90 -19.91
C ALA A 55 15.82 -6.19 -20.73
N GLU A 56 14.94 -7.09 -20.28
CA GLU A 56 14.62 -8.33 -21.01
C GLU A 56 14.11 -8.07 -22.43
N SER A 57 13.18 -7.13 -22.58
CA SER A 57 12.60 -6.78 -23.88
C SER A 57 13.63 -6.16 -24.82
N PHE A 58 14.55 -5.36 -24.28
CA PHE A 58 15.66 -4.80 -25.07
C PHE A 58 16.62 -5.88 -25.54
N LEU A 59 16.98 -6.84 -24.67
CA LEU A 59 17.95 -7.90 -24.97
C LEU A 59 17.37 -9.06 -25.79
N ARG A 60 16.05 -9.11 -25.95
CA ARG A 60 15.35 -10.20 -26.62
C ARG A 60 15.83 -10.39 -28.06
N TYR A 61 15.87 -11.64 -28.51
CA TYR A 61 16.29 -12.03 -29.86
C TYR A 61 17.66 -11.47 -30.26
N ASP A 62 18.61 -11.43 -29.32
CA ASP A 62 19.96 -10.94 -29.53
C ASP A 62 19.99 -9.50 -30.09
N LEU A 63 19.03 -8.66 -29.66
CA LEU A 63 18.82 -7.27 -30.08
C LEU A 63 18.55 -7.12 -31.60
N ASN A 64 18.10 -8.17 -32.30
CA ASN A 64 17.94 -8.12 -33.76
C ASN A 64 16.89 -7.09 -34.26
N ARG A 65 16.06 -6.58 -33.35
CA ARG A 65 15.04 -5.56 -33.63
C ARG A 65 15.57 -4.14 -33.45
N THR A 66 16.70 -3.96 -32.78
CA THR A 66 17.35 -2.67 -32.53
C THR A 66 18.72 -2.65 -33.18
N ASN A 67 18.74 -2.75 -34.52
CA ASN A 67 19.97 -2.94 -35.29
C ASN A 67 21.01 -1.85 -35.04
N TYR A 68 20.59 -0.59 -34.91
CA TYR A 68 21.52 0.49 -34.63
C TYR A 68 22.13 0.34 -33.23
N LEU A 69 21.30 0.27 -32.18
CA LEU A 69 21.77 0.13 -30.79
C LEU A 69 22.58 -1.15 -30.57
N ARG A 70 22.21 -2.25 -31.24
CA ARG A 70 22.96 -3.51 -31.26
C ARG A 70 24.35 -3.31 -31.86
N ASN A 71 24.44 -2.66 -33.01
CA ASN A 71 25.73 -2.41 -33.65
C ASN A 71 26.59 -1.49 -32.80
N THR A 72 26.01 -0.43 -32.23
CA THR A 72 26.67 0.48 -31.29
C THR A 72 27.25 -0.28 -30.10
N LEU A 73 26.47 -1.16 -29.45
CA LEU A 73 26.98 -2.01 -28.37
C LEU A 73 28.17 -2.86 -28.83
N LEU A 74 28.11 -3.45 -30.03
CA LEU A 74 29.15 -4.34 -30.54
C LEU A 74 30.43 -3.62 -30.99
N SER A 75 30.34 -2.36 -31.39
CA SER A 75 31.45 -1.59 -31.99
C SER A 75 32.11 -0.60 -31.05
N GLU A 76 31.35 0.06 -30.17
CA GLU A 76 31.86 1.20 -29.39
C GLU A 76 31.19 1.40 -28.02
N GLY A 77 30.13 0.65 -27.69
CA GLY A 77 29.38 0.82 -26.45
C GLY A 77 29.87 0.02 -25.24
N VAL A 78 29.36 0.41 -24.08
CA VAL A 78 29.38 -0.35 -22.82
C VAL A 78 27.95 -0.54 -22.31
N PHE A 79 27.66 -1.72 -21.77
CA PHE A 79 26.32 -2.10 -21.33
C PHE A 79 26.25 -2.39 -19.84
N ALA A 80 25.15 -1.94 -19.23
CA ALA A 80 24.79 -2.24 -17.86
C ALA A 80 23.29 -2.53 -17.73
N ILE A 81 22.93 -3.24 -16.67
CA ILE A 81 21.58 -3.26 -16.13
C ILE A 81 21.49 -2.17 -15.08
N SER A 82 20.55 -1.23 -15.28
CA SER A 82 20.20 -0.20 -14.33
C SER A 82 19.04 -0.69 -13.46
N SER A 83 19.29 -0.79 -12.15
CA SER A 83 18.28 -1.15 -11.16
C SER A 83 17.57 0.10 -10.64
N THR A 84 16.30 0.27 -11.03
CA THR A 84 15.43 1.30 -10.46
C THR A 84 14.89 0.85 -9.10
N ARG A 85 14.53 1.82 -8.25
CA ARG A 85 13.85 1.57 -6.98
C ARG A 85 12.37 1.84 -7.17
N VAL A 86 11.58 1.18 -6.35
CA VAL A 86 10.14 1.34 -6.45
C VAL A 86 9.77 2.68 -5.77
N PRO A 87 8.90 3.52 -6.37
CA PRO A 87 7.94 3.16 -7.39
C PRO A 87 8.60 3.11 -8.74
N THR A 88 8.37 2.02 -9.46
CA THR A 88 8.72 1.87 -10.87
C THR A 88 7.67 2.64 -11.67
N GLU A 89 7.65 3.95 -11.43
CA GLU A 89 6.78 4.95 -12.04
C GLU A 89 7.68 6.01 -12.66
N SER A 90 7.21 6.67 -13.72
CA SER A 90 8.09 7.47 -14.55
C SER A 90 8.75 8.63 -13.81
N ARG A 91 8.00 9.34 -12.94
CA ARG A 91 8.53 10.49 -12.18
C ARG A 91 9.70 10.11 -11.23
N PRO A 92 9.55 9.15 -10.30
CA PRO A 92 10.66 8.71 -9.44
C PRO A 92 11.86 8.17 -10.23
N GLY A 93 11.61 7.43 -11.33
CA GLY A 93 12.68 6.91 -12.18
C GLY A 93 13.53 8.02 -12.79
N HIS A 94 12.87 9.05 -13.31
CA HIS A 94 13.54 10.25 -13.85
C HIS A 94 14.24 11.08 -12.77
N ALA A 95 13.67 11.22 -11.57
CA ALA A 95 14.34 11.88 -10.45
C ALA A 95 15.62 11.14 -10.04
N ALA A 96 15.60 9.80 -10.03
CA ALA A 96 16.79 9.00 -9.78
C ALA A 96 17.83 9.19 -10.91
N LEU A 97 17.44 9.06 -12.17
CA LEU A 97 18.34 9.19 -13.32
C LEU A 97 19.05 10.55 -13.35
N LEU A 98 18.30 11.66 -13.25
CA LEU A 98 18.81 13.00 -13.52
C LEU A 98 19.31 13.73 -12.27
N ALA A 99 18.78 13.43 -11.08
CA ALA A 99 19.17 14.09 -9.84
C ALA A 99 19.91 13.17 -8.85
N GLY A 100 19.91 11.86 -9.09
CA GLY A 100 20.52 10.90 -8.17
C GLY A 100 19.77 10.77 -6.84
N VAL A 101 18.51 11.22 -6.78
CA VAL A 101 17.67 11.18 -5.58
C VAL A 101 16.57 10.15 -5.76
N TYR A 102 16.25 9.42 -4.69
CA TYR A 102 15.09 8.56 -4.67
C TYR A 102 13.94 9.32 -4.04
N GLU A 103 12.83 9.44 -4.75
CA GLU A 103 11.68 10.18 -4.27
C GLU A 103 11.04 9.49 -3.04
N ASP A 104 10.65 10.29 -2.05
CA ASP A 104 10.02 9.80 -0.82
C ASP A 104 8.55 9.42 -1.10
N PRO A 105 8.11 8.24 -0.64
CA PRO A 105 6.72 7.87 -0.68
C PRO A 105 5.69 8.87 -0.12
N SER A 106 6.10 9.79 0.75
CA SER A 106 5.23 10.87 1.21
C SER A 106 4.72 11.80 0.07
N ALA A 107 5.35 11.81 -1.10
CA ALA A 107 4.93 12.61 -2.26
C ALA A 107 3.55 12.19 -2.85
N VAL A 108 3.05 10.98 -2.54
CA VAL A 108 1.71 10.49 -2.96
C VAL A 108 0.58 11.38 -2.47
N PHE A 109 0.69 11.88 -1.23
CA PHE A 109 -0.36 12.69 -0.61
C PHE A 109 -0.63 14.01 -1.36
N ARG A 110 0.23 14.37 -2.31
CA ARG A 110 0.13 15.57 -3.12
C ARG A 110 -0.28 15.30 -4.57
N GLY A 111 -0.75 14.09 -4.88
CA GLY A 111 -1.58 13.82 -6.06
C GLY A 111 -0.85 13.52 -7.36
N TRP A 112 0.45 13.20 -7.32
CA TRP A 112 1.31 12.76 -8.44
C TRP A 112 1.43 13.68 -9.66
N LYS A 113 0.50 14.62 -9.89
CA LYS A 113 0.43 15.53 -11.04
C LYS A 113 1.37 16.73 -10.95
N GLU A 114 1.84 17.09 -9.75
CA GLU A 114 2.81 18.17 -9.59
C GLU A 114 3.90 17.75 -8.60
N ASN A 115 5.16 18.08 -8.93
CA ASN A 115 6.27 17.91 -8.02
C ASN A 115 6.19 18.99 -6.90
N PRO A 116 6.00 18.58 -5.63
CA PRO A 116 5.87 19.52 -4.52
C PRO A 116 7.22 20.03 -3.97
N VAL A 117 8.34 19.44 -4.37
CA VAL A 117 9.69 19.75 -3.83
C VAL A 117 10.67 19.96 -4.98
N GLU A 118 11.14 21.20 -5.13
CA GLU A 118 12.23 21.51 -6.04
C GLU A 118 13.51 20.74 -5.63
N PHE A 119 14.14 20.11 -6.61
CA PHE A 119 15.40 19.40 -6.40
C PHE A 119 16.39 19.71 -7.53
N ASP A 120 17.67 19.59 -7.21
CA ASP A 120 18.77 19.87 -8.14
C ASP A 120 19.07 18.63 -9.00
N SER A 121 19.35 18.82 -10.28
CA SER A 121 19.63 17.76 -11.26
C SER A 121 20.81 18.11 -12.17
N VAL A 122 21.30 17.15 -12.96
CA VAL A 122 22.35 17.40 -13.96
C VAL A 122 21.94 18.46 -14.98
N LEU A 123 20.64 18.58 -15.26
CA LEU A 123 20.10 19.63 -16.13
C LEU A 123 20.31 21.02 -15.52
N ASN A 124 20.15 21.15 -14.19
CA ASN A 124 20.40 22.39 -13.46
C ASN A 124 21.90 22.69 -13.29
N ARG A 125 22.77 21.68 -13.43
CA ARG A 125 24.24 21.80 -13.34
C ARG A 125 24.92 22.02 -14.69
N SER A 126 24.19 21.79 -15.79
CA SER A 126 24.64 22.05 -17.16
C SER A 126 24.78 23.55 -17.43
N SER A 127 25.48 23.92 -18.51
CA SER A 127 25.47 25.30 -19.01
C SER A 127 24.09 25.63 -19.61
N VAL A 128 23.57 24.69 -20.41
CA VAL A 128 22.25 24.71 -21.02
C VAL A 128 21.76 23.28 -21.27
N SER A 129 20.46 23.08 -21.13
CA SER A 129 19.78 21.82 -21.43
C SER A 129 18.54 22.05 -22.29
N TYR A 130 18.31 21.14 -23.22
CA TYR A 130 17.08 21.10 -24.03
C TYR A 130 16.37 19.78 -23.80
N CYS A 131 15.10 19.85 -23.43
CA CYS A 131 14.29 18.71 -23.03
C CYS A 131 13.04 18.59 -23.90
N TRP A 132 12.77 17.40 -24.43
CA TRP A 132 11.59 17.09 -25.24
C TRP A 132 10.86 15.85 -24.73
N GLY A 133 9.54 15.90 -24.65
CA GLY A 133 8.71 14.75 -24.30
C GLY A 133 7.47 15.10 -23.47
N SER A 134 7.09 14.21 -22.54
CA SER A 134 5.84 14.34 -21.77
C SER A 134 5.84 15.58 -20.88
N PRO A 135 4.76 16.38 -20.88
CA PRO A 135 4.65 17.56 -20.02
C PRO A 135 4.80 17.22 -18.53
N ASP A 136 4.43 16.02 -18.09
CA ASP A 136 4.53 15.61 -16.68
C ASP A 136 5.99 15.33 -16.25
N ILE A 137 6.87 14.98 -17.19
CA ILE A 137 8.27 14.67 -16.91
C ILE A 137 9.20 15.84 -17.20
N VAL A 138 9.18 16.40 -18.40
CA VAL A 138 10.19 17.40 -18.78
C VAL A 138 10.02 18.72 -18.05
N HIS A 139 8.79 19.10 -17.66
CA HIS A 139 8.58 20.33 -16.88
C HIS A 139 9.05 20.21 -15.44
N MET A 140 9.13 19.00 -14.86
CA MET A 140 9.59 18.79 -13.48
C MET A 140 10.98 19.39 -13.22
N PHE A 141 11.87 19.33 -14.22
CA PHE A 141 13.26 19.79 -14.09
C PHE A 141 13.48 21.28 -14.41
N SER A 142 12.45 21.94 -14.96
CA SER A 142 12.49 23.37 -15.27
C SER A 142 12.18 24.25 -14.06
N ARG A 143 11.38 23.73 -13.10
CA ARG A 143 11.03 24.45 -11.87
C ARG A 143 12.28 24.56 -10.97
N GLY A 144 12.60 25.78 -10.52
CA GLY A 144 13.79 26.05 -9.72
C GLY A 144 15.11 26.14 -10.51
N ALA A 145 15.08 25.94 -11.83
CA ALA A 145 16.26 26.14 -12.67
C ALA A 145 16.58 27.63 -12.86
N SER A 146 17.86 27.98 -12.97
CA SER A 146 18.26 29.33 -13.38
C SER A 146 17.62 29.70 -14.73
N PRO A 147 17.06 30.91 -14.90
CA PRO A 147 16.47 31.34 -16.16
C PRO A 147 17.41 31.14 -17.35
N GLY A 148 16.92 30.54 -18.43
CA GLY A 148 17.71 30.26 -19.63
C GLY A 148 18.60 29.01 -19.56
N ARG A 149 18.59 28.26 -18.45
CA ARG A 149 19.37 27.02 -18.32
C ARG A 149 18.66 25.79 -18.85
N VAL A 150 17.36 25.65 -18.60
CA VAL A 150 16.57 24.47 -19.01
C VAL A 150 15.46 24.91 -19.94
N HIS A 151 15.52 24.47 -21.21
CA HIS A 151 14.52 24.72 -22.24
C HIS A 151 13.66 23.48 -22.42
N VAL A 152 12.34 23.64 -22.31
CA VAL A 152 11.39 22.53 -22.39
C VAL A 152 10.47 22.70 -23.60
N THR A 153 10.30 21.64 -24.36
CA THR A 153 9.30 21.54 -25.45
C THR A 153 8.50 20.26 -25.26
N ALA A 154 7.24 20.38 -24.83
CA ALA A 154 6.34 19.25 -24.59
C ALA A 154 5.17 19.25 -25.57
N TYR A 155 4.58 18.07 -25.81
CA TYR A 155 3.28 17.93 -26.47
C TYR A 155 2.13 18.27 -25.50
N ASP A 156 0.90 18.37 -26.00
CA ASP A 156 -0.26 18.68 -25.15
C ASP A 156 -0.61 17.47 -24.27
N SER A 157 -0.95 17.70 -23.00
CA SER A 157 -1.34 16.62 -22.07
C SER A 157 -2.57 15.82 -22.56
N ASN A 158 -3.43 16.42 -23.40
CA ASN A 158 -4.57 15.71 -23.98
C ASN A 158 -4.16 14.69 -25.05
N ASP A 159 -2.97 14.85 -25.64
CA ASP A 159 -2.43 13.93 -26.64
C ASP A 159 -1.94 12.60 -26.00
N GLU A 160 -1.82 12.54 -24.68
CA GLU A 160 -1.54 11.31 -23.90
C GLU A 160 -2.78 10.40 -23.74
N SER A 161 -3.95 10.74 -24.30
CA SER A 161 -5.19 9.98 -24.10
C SER A 161 -5.19 8.61 -24.81
N PHE A 162 -4.92 7.56 -24.04
CA PHE A 162 -4.79 6.13 -24.41
C PHE A 162 -6.05 5.38 -24.88
N ALA A 163 -7.15 6.06 -25.19
CA ALA A 163 -8.33 5.39 -25.72
C ALA A 163 -8.16 5.13 -27.24
N GLN A 164 -7.53 4.01 -27.60
CA GLN A 164 -7.60 3.35 -28.92
C GLN A 164 -6.75 3.88 -30.09
N SER A 165 -5.65 4.62 -29.91
CA SER A 165 -4.73 4.84 -31.04
C SER A 165 -3.95 3.54 -31.35
N THR A 166 -4.09 3.00 -32.56
CA THR A 166 -3.34 1.83 -33.05
C THR A 166 -1.84 2.06 -33.18
N ASN A 167 -1.36 3.31 -33.09
CA ASN A 167 0.05 3.64 -33.21
C ASN A 167 0.57 4.39 -31.98
N THR A 168 1.21 3.66 -31.07
CA THR A 168 1.81 4.16 -29.83
C THR A 168 3.13 4.92 -30.04
N SER A 169 3.69 4.87 -31.26
CA SER A 169 4.98 5.51 -31.57
C SER A 169 4.87 6.99 -31.92
N LEU A 170 3.66 7.53 -32.06
CA LEU A 170 3.43 8.89 -32.55
C LEU A 170 4.07 9.97 -31.67
N LEU A 171 4.07 9.79 -30.35
CA LEU A 171 4.70 10.74 -29.41
C LEU A 171 6.23 10.68 -29.50
N ASP A 172 6.80 9.48 -29.71
CA ASP A 172 8.23 9.32 -29.94
C ASP A 172 8.66 9.98 -31.26
N ILE A 173 7.88 9.77 -32.33
CA ILE A 173 8.08 10.42 -33.64
C ILE A 173 8.01 11.93 -33.49
N TRP A 174 7.04 12.45 -32.75
CA TRP A 174 6.93 13.89 -32.46
C TRP A 174 8.21 14.41 -31.80
N VAL A 175 8.75 13.70 -30.80
CA VAL A 175 10.00 14.10 -30.13
C VAL A 175 11.15 14.13 -31.12
N PHE A 176 11.34 13.08 -31.92
CA PHE A 176 12.40 13.03 -32.93
C PHE A 176 12.26 14.13 -33.98
N ASP A 177 11.05 14.41 -34.47
CA ASP A 177 10.79 15.48 -35.44
C ASP A 177 11.15 16.87 -34.87
N ARG A 178 10.80 17.14 -33.61
CA ARG A 178 11.13 18.41 -32.95
C ARG A 178 12.62 18.58 -32.73
N VAL A 179 13.32 17.51 -32.34
CA VAL A 179 14.77 17.53 -32.16
C VAL A 179 15.46 17.71 -33.52
N GLN A 180 14.99 17.02 -34.57
CA GLN A 180 15.52 17.19 -35.93
C GLN A 180 15.32 18.62 -36.44
N GLN A 181 14.14 19.21 -36.24
CA GLN A 181 13.87 20.62 -36.57
C GLN A 181 14.83 21.56 -35.84
N PHE A 182 15.05 21.31 -34.54
CA PHE A 182 15.99 22.09 -33.73
C PHE A 182 17.44 21.98 -34.23
N LEU A 183 17.93 20.78 -34.52
CA LEU A 183 19.31 20.54 -34.97
C LEU A 183 19.59 21.09 -36.38
N VAL A 184 18.58 21.10 -37.25
CA VAL A 184 18.70 21.63 -38.63
C VAL A 184 18.47 23.15 -38.70
N GLY A 185 17.86 23.74 -37.66
CA GLY A 185 17.53 25.16 -37.59
C GLY A 185 18.74 26.08 -37.82
N GLU A 186 18.56 27.10 -38.66
CA GLU A 186 19.62 28.08 -38.95
C GLU A 186 20.06 28.86 -37.70
N GLN A 187 19.12 29.09 -36.77
CA GLN A 187 19.34 29.89 -35.58
C GLN A 187 20.37 29.21 -34.66
N GLN A 188 20.27 27.90 -34.46
CA GLN A 188 21.19 27.12 -33.62
C GLN A 188 22.62 27.15 -34.17
N ARG A 189 22.77 27.10 -35.50
CA ARG A 189 24.08 27.25 -36.14
C ARG A 189 24.64 28.66 -36.00
N LYS A 190 23.80 29.69 -36.14
CA LYS A 190 24.18 31.10 -35.97
C LYS A 190 24.57 31.42 -34.51
N ASP A 191 23.87 30.81 -33.54
CA ASP A 191 24.09 30.98 -32.11
C ASP A 191 25.25 30.12 -31.58
N GLY A 192 25.92 29.37 -32.46
CA GLY A 192 27.09 28.56 -32.11
C GLY A 192 26.77 27.40 -31.17
N PHE A 193 25.55 26.86 -31.19
CA PHE A 193 25.09 25.77 -30.30
C PHE A 193 26.11 24.62 -30.22
N PHE A 194 26.59 24.14 -31.37
CA PHE A 194 27.53 23.00 -31.43
C PHE A 194 28.91 23.29 -30.84
N SER A 195 29.27 24.57 -30.64
CA SER A 195 30.51 24.99 -29.99
C SER A 195 30.40 25.18 -28.47
N GLN A 196 29.18 25.15 -27.94
CA GLN A 196 28.94 25.26 -26.50
C GLN A 196 29.38 23.98 -25.78
N LYS A 197 29.88 24.14 -24.55
CA LYS A 197 30.29 23.04 -23.68
C LYS A 197 29.28 22.84 -22.57
N LYS A 198 29.29 21.65 -21.96
CA LYS A 198 28.42 21.26 -20.83
C LYS A 198 26.94 21.29 -21.21
N VAL A 199 26.63 20.89 -22.45
CA VAL A 199 25.27 20.88 -23.01
C VAL A 199 24.61 19.51 -22.79
N ILE A 200 23.33 19.49 -22.41
CA ILE A 200 22.53 18.25 -22.36
C ILE A 200 21.34 18.33 -23.31
N LEU A 201 21.16 17.28 -24.12
CA LEU A 201 19.94 17.02 -24.89
C LEU A 201 19.21 15.85 -24.24
N PHE A 202 18.02 16.09 -23.69
CA PHE A 202 17.22 15.07 -23.03
C PHE A 202 15.96 14.78 -23.85
N LEU A 203 15.85 13.55 -24.35
CA LEU A 203 14.71 13.06 -25.11
C LEU A 203 13.97 12.01 -24.29
N HIS A 204 12.76 12.33 -23.89
CA HIS A 204 11.84 11.44 -23.19
C HIS A 204 10.86 10.83 -24.20
N LEU A 205 10.90 9.50 -24.35
CA LEU A 205 10.16 8.75 -25.36
C LEU A 205 9.10 7.86 -24.67
N LEU A 206 7.83 8.33 -24.67
CA LEU A 206 6.70 7.71 -23.94
C LEU A 206 6.10 6.49 -24.65
N GLY A 207 6.40 6.29 -25.94
CA GLY A 207 5.68 5.33 -26.77
C GLY A 207 5.84 3.87 -26.34
N LEU A 208 6.97 3.51 -25.72
CA LEU A 208 7.22 2.14 -25.24
C LEU A 208 6.37 1.80 -24.01
N ASP A 209 6.26 2.69 -23.03
CA ASP A 209 5.36 2.50 -21.89
C ASP A 209 3.91 2.36 -22.35
N THR A 210 3.49 3.27 -23.23
CA THR A 210 2.17 3.24 -23.87
C THR A 210 1.90 1.90 -24.57
N ALA A 211 2.85 1.45 -25.41
CA ALA A 211 2.76 0.18 -26.13
C ALA A 211 2.66 -1.00 -25.17
N GLY A 212 3.36 -0.95 -24.05
CA GLY A 212 3.35 -2.02 -23.08
C GLY A 212 2.05 -2.10 -22.27
N HIS A 213 1.44 -0.98 -21.86
CA HIS A 213 0.11 -0.98 -21.25
C HIS A 213 -0.97 -1.54 -22.19
N VAL A 214 -0.96 -1.08 -23.45
CA VAL A 214 -2.00 -1.39 -24.43
C VAL A 214 -1.80 -2.76 -25.08
N HIS A 215 -0.60 -3.04 -25.59
CA HIS A 215 -0.30 -4.22 -26.41
C HIS A 215 0.50 -5.31 -25.71
N LYS A 216 1.09 -5.01 -24.54
CA LYS A 216 1.94 -5.90 -23.74
C LYS A 216 3.38 -6.01 -24.29
N PRO A 217 4.41 -6.15 -23.42
CA PRO A 217 5.83 -6.15 -23.80
C PRO A 217 6.25 -7.24 -24.81
N HIS A 218 5.48 -8.32 -24.90
CA HIS A 218 5.79 -9.44 -25.78
C HIS A 218 5.15 -9.34 -27.16
N SER A 219 4.30 -8.34 -27.40
CA SER A 219 3.59 -8.17 -28.67
C SER A 219 4.51 -7.69 -29.80
N GLU A 220 4.10 -7.99 -31.02
CA GLU A 220 4.76 -7.46 -32.22
C GLU A 220 4.67 -5.92 -32.26
N LEU A 221 3.55 -5.34 -31.85
CA LEU A 221 3.35 -3.88 -31.81
C LEU A 221 4.31 -3.18 -30.84
N PHE A 222 4.57 -3.76 -29.66
CA PHE A 222 5.61 -3.25 -28.76
C PHE A 222 6.99 -3.31 -29.44
N SER A 223 7.30 -4.42 -30.11
CA SER A 223 8.55 -4.58 -30.85
C SER A 223 8.68 -3.60 -32.03
N GLU A 224 7.58 -3.26 -32.72
CA GLU A 224 7.56 -2.26 -33.79
C GLU A 224 7.82 -0.85 -33.26
N ASN A 225 7.30 -0.52 -32.07
CA ASN A 225 7.61 0.72 -31.38
C ASN A 225 9.10 0.81 -31.07
N LEU A 226 9.71 -0.28 -30.58
CA LEU A 226 11.14 -0.35 -30.29
C LEU A 226 12.02 -0.18 -31.54
N ILE A 227 11.61 -0.73 -32.68
CA ILE A 227 12.27 -0.49 -33.99
C ILE A 227 12.21 1.00 -34.37
N THR A 228 11.07 1.65 -34.11
CA THR A 228 10.89 3.08 -34.39
C THR A 228 11.81 3.94 -33.54
N VAL A 229 11.94 3.63 -32.25
CA VAL A 229 12.89 4.26 -31.33
C VAL A 229 14.33 4.08 -31.81
N ASP A 230 14.74 2.87 -32.19
CA ASP A 230 16.10 2.57 -32.71
C ASP A 230 16.46 3.43 -33.93
N LYS A 231 15.55 3.53 -34.91
CA LYS A 231 15.73 4.37 -36.12
C LYS A 231 15.75 5.86 -35.80
N GLY A 232 14.93 6.31 -34.87
CA GLY A 232 14.90 7.70 -34.41
C GLY A 232 16.23 8.08 -33.76
N ILE A 233 16.77 7.24 -32.87
CA ILE A 233 18.08 7.42 -32.24
C ILE A 233 19.17 7.47 -33.31
N GLU A 234 19.20 6.54 -34.26
CA GLU A 234 20.16 6.55 -35.36
C GLU A 234 20.14 7.87 -36.15
N SER A 235 18.95 8.37 -36.47
CA SER A 235 18.77 9.64 -37.20
C SER A 235 19.35 10.83 -36.42
N ILE A 236 19.01 10.95 -35.14
CA ILE A 236 19.49 12.03 -34.28
C ILE A 236 21.01 11.98 -34.10
N VAL A 237 21.57 10.81 -33.82
CA VAL A 237 23.03 10.65 -33.68
C VAL A 237 23.74 11.06 -34.97
N ARG A 238 23.28 10.59 -36.13
CA ARG A 238 23.85 10.98 -37.44
C ARG A 238 23.77 12.48 -37.71
N LEU A 239 22.68 13.14 -37.30
CA LEU A 239 22.52 14.58 -37.45
C LEU A 239 23.50 15.36 -36.57
N ILE A 240 23.67 14.93 -35.31
CA ILE A 240 24.60 15.57 -34.36
C ILE A 240 26.03 15.39 -34.86
N GLU A 241 26.44 14.16 -35.16
CA GLU A 241 27.80 13.88 -35.64
C GLU A 241 28.12 14.61 -36.95
N ARG A 242 27.15 14.72 -37.86
CA ARG A 242 27.32 15.55 -39.08
C ARG A 242 27.46 17.03 -38.75
N ALA A 243 26.65 17.55 -37.83
CA ALA A 243 26.66 18.97 -37.49
C ALA A 243 27.91 19.39 -36.70
N THR A 244 28.51 18.47 -35.94
CA THR A 244 29.78 18.68 -35.20
C THR A 244 31.01 18.31 -36.02
N ASN A 245 30.85 17.81 -37.26
CA ASN A 245 31.92 17.25 -38.08
C ASN A 245 32.66 16.08 -37.41
N ASN A 246 31.96 15.26 -36.64
CA ASN A 246 32.49 14.11 -35.89
C ASN A 246 33.68 14.54 -34.99
N ASP A 247 33.51 15.61 -34.24
CA ASP A 247 34.57 16.13 -33.34
C ASP A 247 34.96 15.17 -32.22
N GLY A 248 34.22 14.08 -32.02
CA GLY A 248 34.45 13.09 -30.97
C GLY A 248 34.20 13.64 -29.56
N ARG A 249 33.41 14.70 -29.42
CA ARG A 249 33.13 15.41 -28.16
C ARG A 249 31.70 15.25 -27.66
N THR A 250 30.96 14.28 -28.21
CA THR A 250 29.58 13.96 -27.78
C THR A 250 29.54 12.59 -27.10
N ALA A 251 28.87 12.53 -25.95
CA ALA A 251 28.53 11.29 -25.26
C ALA A 251 27.04 10.98 -25.43
N TYR A 252 26.70 9.70 -25.45
CA TYR A 252 25.34 9.21 -25.66
C TYR A 252 24.98 8.16 -24.61
N ILE A 253 23.75 8.24 -24.09
CA ILE A 253 23.17 7.27 -23.16
C ILE A 253 21.76 6.92 -23.64
N PHE A 254 21.48 5.63 -23.80
CA PHE A 254 20.15 5.09 -23.98
C PHE A 254 19.77 4.23 -22.77
N THR A 255 18.67 4.57 -22.10
CA THR A 255 18.20 3.86 -20.91
C THR A 255 16.68 3.92 -20.76
N SER A 256 16.17 3.42 -19.65
CA SER A 256 14.77 3.51 -19.23
C SER A 256 14.67 3.95 -17.77
N ASP A 257 13.54 4.54 -17.43
CA ASP A 257 13.15 4.93 -16.07
C ASP A 257 12.58 3.76 -15.26
N HIS A 258 11.82 2.88 -15.90
CA HIS A 258 11.38 1.59 -15.36
C HIS A 258 11.13 0.58 -16.48
N GLY A 259 10.83 -0.65 -16.09
CA GLY A 259 10.28 -1.67 -16.97
C GLY A 259 8.79 -1.90 -16.70
N MET A 260 8.30 -3.07 -17.09
CA MET A 260 6.93 -3.49 -16.77
C MET A 260 6.76 -5.01 -16.79
N THR A 261 5.72 -5.49 -16.12
CA THR A 261 5.30 -6.89 -16.13
C THR A 261 4.77 -7.33 -17.49
N ASP A 262 4.64 -8.65 -17.70
CA ASP A 262 4.13 -9.23 -18.96
C ASP A 262 2.68 -8.82 -19.24
N GLN A 263 1.94 -8.38 -18.21
CA GLN A 263 0.58 -7.86 -18.31
C GLN A 263 0.52 -6.36 -18.60
N GLY A 264 1.67 -5.70 -18.84
CA GLY A 264 1.70 -4.27 -19.11
C GLY A 264 1.30 -3.44 -17.89
N SER A 265 1.81 -3.82 -16.72
CA SER A 265 1.64 -3.09 -15.47
C SER A 265 3.02 -2.81 -14.89
N HIS A 266 3.19 -1.66 -14.26
CA HIS A 266 4.38 -1.29 -13.49
C HIS A 266 3.96 -0.66 -12.14
N GLY A 267 4.92 -0.13 -11.38
CA GLY A 267 4.71 0.44 -10.03
C GLY A 267 5.11 -0.51 -8.89
N ALA A 268 5.43 -1.77 -9.16
CA ALA A 268 5.89 -2.77 -8.19
C ALA A 268 7.37 -3.16 -8.39
N GLY A 269 7.82 -4.19 -7.66
CA GLY A 269 9.23 -4.55 -7.53
C GLY A 269 9.59 -5.84 -8.24
N HIS A 270 8.81 -6.24 -9.24
CA HIS A 270 9.20 -7.37 -10.07
C HIS A 270 10.50 -7.04 -10.83
N PRO A 271 11.42 -8.00 -11.06
CA PRO A 271 12.64 -7.75 -11.83
C PRO A 271 12.37 -7.12 -13.20
N HIS A 272 11.33 -7.56 -13.91
CA HIS A 272 10.89 -6.95 -15.18
C HIS A 272 10.47 -5.48 -15.07
N GLU A 273 10.10 -5.00 -13.89
CA GLU A 273 9.80 -3.59 -13.63
C GLU A 273 11.05 -2.82 -13.16
N THR A 274 11.93 -3.47 -12.41
CA THR A 274 13.08 -2.82 -11.76
C THR A 274 14.36 -2.84 -12.59
N GLU A 275 14.49 -3.74 -13.56
CA GLU A 275 15.68 -3.88 -14.39
C GLU A 275 15.48 -3.23 -15.76
N THR A 276 16.28 -2.19 -16.01
CA THR A 276 16.23 -1.36 -17.22
C THR A 276 17.55 -1.48 -17.99
N PRO A 277 17.54 -1.38 -19.34
CA PRO A 277 18.77 -1.37 -20.10
C PRO A 277 19.53 -0.05 -19.86
N PHE A 278 20.85 -0.10 -19.90
CA PHE A 278 21.70 1.09 -19.86
C PHE A 278 22.86 0.90 -20.84
N LEU A 279 22.73 1.49 -22.03
CA LEU A 279 23.75 1.49 -23.07
C LEU A 279 24.37 2.87 -23.17
N ALA A 280 25.70 2.96 -23.05
CA ALA A 280 26.43 4.21 -23.14
C ALA A 280 27.58 4.11 -24.15
N TRP A 281 27.80 5.16 -24.94
CA TRP A 281 28.86 5.21 -25.96
C TRP A 281 29.31 6.65 -26.27
N GLY A 282 30.42 6.78 -26.98
CA GLY A 282 30.99 8.08 -27.39
C GLY A 282 32.00 8.64 -26.37
N ALA A 283 32.13 9.96 -26.34
CA ALA A 283 33.21 10.65 -25.65
C ALA A 283 33.24 10.36 -24.14
N GLY A 284 34.39 9.87 -23.65
CA GLY A 284 34.61 9.59 -22.22
C GLY A 284 34.01 8.29 -21.69
N LEU A 285 33.40 7.48 -22.55
CA LEU A 285 32.80 6.19 -22.19
C LEU A 285 33.64 5.04 -22.73
N LYS A 286 33.73 3.94 -21.98
CA LYS A 286 34.49 2.75 -22.38
C LYS A 286 33.79 1.97 -23.47
N HIS A 287 34.60 1.24 -24.24
CA HIS A 287 34.14 0.09 -25.00
C HIS A 287 34.23 -1.18 -24.15
N TRP A 288 33.28 -2.10 -24.31
CA TRP A 288 33.22 -3.33 -23.51
C TRP A 288 34.48 -4.22 -23.62
N THR A 289 35.29 -4.11 -24.67
CA THR A 289 36.57 -4.87 -24.76
C THR A 289 37.68 -4.31 -23.89
N GLU A 290 37.58 -3.04 -23.48
CA GLU A 290 38.56 -2.35 -22.62
C GLU A 290 38.24 -2.52 -21.13
N VAL A 291 37.15 -3.22 -20.84
CA VAL A 291 36.76 -3.61 -19.49
C VAL A 291 37.49 -4.90 -19.17
N ILE A 292 38.49 -4.83 -18.29
CA ILE A 292 39.09 -6.02 -17.68
C ILE A 292 37.98 -6.67 -16.85
N PRO A 293 37.56 -7.91 -17.14
CA PRO A 293 36.57 -8.60 -16.32
C PRO A 293 37.10 -8.67 -14.89
N GLY A 294 36.45 -7.98 -13.96
CA GLY A 294 36.76 -8.12 -12.54
C GLY A 294 36.47 -9.55 -12.09
N LEU A 295 37.16 -10.00 -11.05
CA LEU A 295 36.96 -11.28 -10.32
C LEU A 295 35.52 -11.49 -9.77
N THR A 296 34.57 -10.61 -10.11
CA THR A 296 33.20 -10.53 -9.57
C THR A 296 32.10 -10.40 -10.62
N ASP A 297 32.40 -10.14 -11.89
CA ASP A 297 31.36 -10.02 -12.93
C ASP A 297 31.01 -11.40 -13.49
N THR A 298 30.03 -12.06 -12.86
CA THR A 298 29.55 -13.38 -13.30
C THR A 298 28.59 -13.31 -14.49
N ASN A 299 28.14 -12.11 -14.88
CA ASN A 299 27.10 -11.92 -15.88
C ASN A 299 27.71 -11.50 -17.22
N LEU A 300 27.70 -12.42 -18.17
CA LEU A 300 28.13 -12.22 -19.56
C LEU A 300 26.92 -12.32 -20.49
N LEU A 301 26.81 -11.38 -21.41
CA LEU A 301 25.85 -11.39 -22.51
C LEU A 301 26.54 -11.98 -23.74
N ASP A 302 26.03 -13.10 -24.26
CA ASP A 302 26.52 -13.68 -25.51
C ASP A 302 25.77 -13.06 -26.69
N LEU A 303 26.49 -12.34 -27.55
CA LEU A 303 25.97 -11.75 -28.78
C LEU A 303 26.91 -12.04 -29.94
N ASN A 304 26.45 -12.78 -30.95
CA ASN A 304 27.26 -13.20 -32.10
C ASN A 304 28.56 -13.94 -31.70
N GLY A 305 28.52 -14.74 -30.64
CA GLY A 305 29.71 -15.44 -30.13
C GLY A 305 30.72 -14.53 -29.44
N LYS A 306 30.38 -13.25 -29.21
CA LYS A 306 31.13 -12.33 -28.36
C LYS A 306 30.53 -12.35 -26.97
N ARG A 307 31.39 -12.47 -25.94
CA ARG A 307 30.99 -12.42 -24.53
C ARG A 307 31.20 -11.01 -24.01
N ILE A 308 30.10 -10.27 -23.89
CA ILE A 308 30.07 -8.87 -23.47
C ILE A 308 29.83 -8.81 -21.95
N PRO A 309 30.70 -8.16 -21.16
CA PRO A 309 30.45 -7.92 -19.74
C PRO A 309 29.18 -7.10 -19.51
N VAL A 310 28.33 -7.54 -18.58
CA VAL A 310 27.13 -6.81 -18.17
C VAL A 310 27.36 -6.19 -16.80
N HIS A 311 27.55 -4.88 -16.76
CA HIS A 311 27.67 -4.15 -15.50
C HIS A 311 26.32 -4.03 -14.78
N HIS A 312 26.38 -3.74 -13.49
CA HIS A 312 25.20 -3.46 -12.67
C HIS A 312 25.37 -2.10 -12.01
N LEU A 313 24.38 -1.22 -12.14
CA LEU A 313 24.36 0.10 -11.51
C LEU A 313 22.99 0.39 -10.92
N ASN A 314 22.96 1.19 -9.85
CA ASN A 314 21.68 1.71 -9.37
C ASN A 314 21.30 2.89 -10.24
N GLN A 315 20.01 3.11 -10.48
CA GLN A 315 19.55 4.19 -11.35
C GLN A 315 20.07 5.59 -10.94
N ALA A 316 20.24 5.84 -9.63
CA ALA A 316 20.81 7.09 -9.12
C ALA A 316 22.29 7.30 -9.49
N ASP A 317 23.02 6.24 -9.85
CA ASP A 317 24.42 6.27 -10.27
C ASP A 317 24.58 6.92 -11.67
N ALA A 318 23.49 7.06 -12.44
CA ALA A 318 23.49 7.75 -13.73
C ALA A 318 23.81 9.25 -13.58
N ALA A 319 23.29 9.92 -12.55
CA ALA A 319 23.53 11.34 -12.30
C ALA A 319 25.02 11.70 -12.13
N PRO A 320 25.80 11.06 -11.23
CA PRO A 320 27.23 11.32 -11.13
C PRO A 320 28.00 10.88 -12.38
N LEU A 321 27.56 9.85 -13.12
CA LEU A 321 28.17 9.47 -14.40
C LEU A 321 28.05 10.60 -15.43
N MET A 322 26.84 11.12 -15.64
CA MET A 322 26.58 12.25 -16.54
C MET A 322 27.36 13.50 -16.12
N ALA A 323 27.43 13.77 -14.82
CA ALA A 323 28.21 14.87 -14.28
C ALA A 323 29.71 14.72 -14.58
N ALA A 324 30.27 13.53 -14.40
CA ALA A 324 31.67 13.23 -14.68
C ALA A 324 32.02 13.32 -16.17
N VAL A 325 31.14 12.86 -17.06
CA VAL A 325 31.35 12.93 -18.52
C VAL A 325 31.38 14.37 -19.03
N LEU A 326 30.56 15.26 -18.45
CA LEU A 326 30.52 16.69 -18.82
C LEU A 326 31.42 17.58 -17.97
N GLY A 327 32.05 17.06 -16.90
CA GLY A 327 32.82 17.85 -15.94
C GLY A 327 32.01 18.95 -15.27
N ILE A 328 30.72 18.70 -15.03
CA ILE A 328 29.82 19.59 -14.28
C ILE A 328 29.74 19.17 -12.82
N ALA A 329 29.22 20.04 -11.96
CA ALA A 329 28.98 19.72 -10.57
C ALA A 329 27.99 18.53 -10.44
N VAL A 330 28.26 17.65 -9.48
CA VAL A 330 27.32 16.56 -9.12
C VAL A 330 26.08 17.18 -8.47
N PRO A 331 24.86 16.74 -8.80
CA PRO A 331 23.64 17.30 -8.21
C PRO A 331 23.67 17.28 -6.68
N LYS A 332 23.22 18.37 -6.06
CA LYS A 332 23.49 18.66 -4.64
C LYS A 332 23.12 17.55 -3.67
N ASN A 333 21.96 16.94 -3.91
CA ASN A 333 21.38 15.89 -3.08
C ASN A 333 21.57 14.48 -3.66
N SER A 334 22.40 14.32 -4.69
CA SER A 334 22.65 13.01 -5.30
C SER A 334 23.18 12.01 -4.26
N LEU A 335 22.57 10.83 -4.24
CA LEU A 335 22.99 9.65 -3.49
C LEU A 335 23.71 8.63 -4.38
N GLY A 336 23.91 8.97 -5.67
CA GLY A 336 24.56 8.12 -6.65
C GLY A 336 26.06 7.96 -6.41
N LYS A 337 26.58 6.79 -6.77
CA LYS A 337 28.00 6.44 -6.77
C LYS A 337 28.51 6.45 -8.19
N LEU A 338 29.58 7.18 -8.47
CA LEU A 338 30.17 7.23 -9.82
C LEU A 338 30.62 5.82 -10.28
N PRO A 339 30.04 5.26 -11.36
CA PRO A 339 30.46 3.97 -11.90
C PRO A 339 31.75 4.12 -12.71
N ARG A 340 32.90 4.20 -12.02
CA ARG A 340 34.25 4.35 -12.60
C ARG A 340 34.56 3.35 -13.73
N SER A 341 34.00 2.15 -13.67
CA SER A 341 34.19 1.10 -14.68
C SER A 341 33.68 1.50 -16.06
N LEU A 342 32.74 2.43 -16.18
CA LEU A 342 32.15 2.88 -17.45
C LEU A 342 32.94 4.02 -18.12
N LEU A 343 33.88 4.66 -17.41
CA LEU A 343 34.60 5.83 -17.90
C LEU A 343 35.91 5.49 -18.61
N ASN A 344 36.10 6.08 -19.79
CA ASN A 344 37.35 6.05 -20.56
C ASN A 344 38.05 7.42 -20.48
N VAL A 345 38.79 7.62 -19.39
CA VAL A 345 39.45 8.88 -19.04
C VAL A 345 40.79 8.59 -18.38
N SER A 346 41.68 9.59 -18.29
CA SER A 346 42.94 9.43 -17.57
C SER A 346 42.68 9.10 -16.10
N GLU A 347 43.63 8.42 -15.46
CA GLU A 347 43.51 8.07 -14.04
C GLU A 347 43.39 9.33 -13.17
N GLU A 348 44.05 10.43 -13.54
CA GLU A 348 43.95 11.71 -12.83
C GLU A 348 42.54 12.30 -12.90
N TYR A 349 41.93 12.29 -14.09
CA TYR A 349 40.56 12.76 -14.25
C TYR A 349 39.57 11.87 -13.50
N ALA A 350 39.77 10.54 -13.56
CA ALA A 350 38.97 9.60 -12.80
C ALA A 350 39.06 9.85 -11.29
N ALA A 351 40.27 10.07 -10.76
CA ALA A 351 40.48 10.38 -9.36
C ALA A 351 39.78 11.70 -8.98
N TRP A 352 39.89 12.74 -9.82
CA TRP A 352 39.18 14.00 -9.62
C TRP A 352 37.65 13.78 -9.56
N ALA A 353 37.09 13.06 -10.53
CA ALA A 353 35.64 12.82 -10.62
C ALA A 353 35.12 12.00 -9.43
N MET A 354 35.85 10.95 -9.01
CA MET A 354 35.50 10.15 -7.83
C MET A 354 35.56 10.97 -6.53
N ARG A 355 36.59 11.81 -6.39
CA ARG A 355 36.70 12.73 -5.26
C ARG A 355 35.56 13.76 -5.26
N ASN A 356 35.20 14.31 -6.42
CA ASN A 356 34.13 15.30 -6.54
C ASN A 356 32.75 14.70 -6.14
N ASN A 357 32.48 13.46 -6.54
CA ASN A 357 31.30 12.72 -6.08
C ASN A 357 31.32 12.50 -4.56
N ALA A 358 32.48 12.14 -3.99
CA ALA A 358 32.65 11.99 -2.55
C ALA A 358 32.43 13.31 -1.79
N GLU A 359 32.96 14.43 -2.28
CA GLU A 359 32.83 15.75 -1.67
C GLU A 359 31.37 16.26 -1.69
N GLN A 360 30.60 15.95 -2.75
CA GLN A 360 29.18 16.29 -2.81
C GLN A 360 28.37 15.54 -1.75
N LEU A 361 28.61 14.23 -1.59
CA LEU A 361 28.01 13.43 -0.51
C LEU A 361 28.45 13.92 0.87
N LEU A 362 29.73 14.28 1.01
CA LEU A 362 30.28 14.78 2.27
C LEU A 362 29.63 16.11 2.68
N SER A 363 29.23 16.93 1.71
CA SER A 363 28.49 18.17 1.98
C SER A 363 27.12 17.91 2.61
N GLN A 364 26.43 16.84 2.20
CA GLN A 364 25.20 16.37 2.85
C GLN A 364 25.48 15.85 4.27
N TYR A 365 26.51 15.02 4.44
CA TYR A 365 26.90 14.54 5.77
C TYR A 365 27.26 15.69 6.73
N ARG A 366 28.02 16.69 6.27
CA ARG A 366 28.41 17.86 7.08
C ARG A 366 27.20 18.68 7.54
N HIS A 367 26.13 18.74 6.74
CA HIS A 367 24.89 19.37 7.17
C HIS A 367 24.34 18.67 8.42
N TRP A 368 24.14 17.34 8.35
CA TRP A 368 23.67 16.54 9.47
C TRP A 368 24.63 16.53 10.66
N GLN A 369 25.93 16.51 10.40
CA GLN A 369 26.95 16.59 11.43
C GLN A 369 26.84 17.91 12.20
N ARG A 370 26.77 19.07 11.52
CA ARG A 370 26.61 20.38 12.18
C ARG A 370 25.32 20.46 12.97
N GLU A 371 24.22 19.94 12.44
CA GLU A 371 22.95 19.89 13.16
C GLU A 371 23.09 19.05 14.44
N SER A 372 23.73 17.89 14.37
CA SER A 372 24.00 17.04 15.54
C SER A 372 24.96 17.68 16.54
N GLU A 373 26.01 18.35 16.07
CA GLU A 373 27.00 19.03 16.92
C GLU A 373 26.49 20.33 17.54
N SER A 374 25.43 20.94 16.98
CA SER A 374 24.76 22.12 17.56
C SER A 374 23.97 21.83 18.84
N LYS A 375 23.81 20.56 19.20
CA LYS A 375 23.02 20.14 20.36
C LYS A 375 23.78 20.34 21.67
N MET A 376 23.09 20.82 22.71
CA MET A 376 23.71 21.26 23.99
C MET A 376 24.51 20.18 24.72
N LEU A 377 24.12 18.90 24.63
CA LEU A 377 24.79 17.78 25.32
C LEU A 377 25.57 16.89 24.32
N GLN A 378 26.42 17.51 23.51
CA GLN A 378 27.25 16.84 22.52
C GLN A 378 28.11 15.69 23.09
N TRP A 379 28.47 15.72 24.38
CA TRP A 379 29.24 14.65 25.03
C TRP A 379 28.48 13.31 25.16
N LEU A 380 27.15 13.30 24.94
CA LEU A 380 26.33 12.08 24.92
C LEU A 380 26.19 11.48 23.51
N ILE A 381 26.99 11.94 22.54
CA ILE A 381 26.99 11.40 21.17
C ILE A 381 27.23 9.88 21.18
N SER A 382 26.48 9.19 20.29
CA SER A 382 26.63 7.76 20.08
C SER A 382 28.03 7.39 19.61
N THR A 383 28.57 6.29 20.14
CA THR A 383 29.84 5.68 19.69
C THR A 383 29.89 5.48 18.16
N LYS A 384 28.76 5.15 17.53
CA LYS A 384 28.64 4.99 16.07
C LYS A 384 28.86 6.30 15.32
N GLN A 385 28.33 7.42 15.80
CA GLN A 385 28.55 8.73 15.19
C GLN A 385 30.03 9.12 15.30
N THR A 386 30.64 8.91 16.46
CA THR A 386 32.08 9.18 16.66
C THR A 386 32.95 8.32 15.75
N SER A 387 32.65 7.01 15.62
CA SER A 387 33.42 6.12 14.74
C SER A 387 33.31 6.52 13.26
N LEU A 388 32.12 6.91 12.81
CA LEU A 388 31.91 7.40 11.44
C LEU A 388 32.67 8.71 11.20
N LYS A 389 32.62 9.65 12.15
CA LYS A 389 33.37 10.91 12.07
C LYS A 389 34.87 10.67 11.95
N VAL A 390 35.45 9.85 12.83
CA VAL A 390 36.88 9.53 12.81
C VAL A 390 37.29 8.86 11.49
N LEU A 391 36.49 7.91 11.00
CA LEU A 391 36.77 7.23 9.74
C LEU A 391 36.70 8.19 8.53
N ILE A 392 35.68 9.04 8.48
CA ILE A 392 35.55 10.06 7.42
C ILE A 392 36.73 11.04 7.47
N GLU A 393 37.11 11.54 8.64
CA GLU A 393 38.24 12.46 8.81
C GLU A 393 39.58 11.80 8.43
N ALA A 394 39.78 10.51 8.78
CA ALA A 394 40.94 9.74 8.37
C ALA A 394 41.01 9.58 6.85
N LEU A 395 39.92 9.15 6.22
CA LEU A 395 39.83 9.00 4.76
C LEU A 395 40.07 10.32 4.04
N GLN A 396 39.50 11.43 4.53
CA GLN A 396 39.77 12.75 3.96
C GLN A 396 41.26 13.13 4.04
N THR A 397 41.92 12.79 5.15
CA THR A 397 43.34 13.06 5.36
C THR A 397 44.20 12.21 4.42
N GLU A 398 43.92 10.90 4.31
CA GLU A 398 44.64 10.00 3.41
C GLU A 398 44.46 10.39 1.93
N ILE A 399 43.25 10.81 1.54
CA ILE A 399 42.99 11.34 0.19
C ILE A 399 43.82 12.61 -0.01
N ALA A 400 43.80 13.56 0.93
CA ALA A 400 44.59 14.78 0.81
C ALA A 400 46.09 14.46 0.67
N ASP A 401 46.63 13.57 1.49
CA ASP A 401 48.02 13.13 1.44
C ASP A 401 48.38 12.49 0.10
N ALA A 402 47.50 11.65 -0.46
CA ALA A 402 47.68 11.07 -1.79
C ALA A 402 47.77 12.16 -2.87
N TYR A 403 46.96 13.22 -2.78
CA TYR A 403 46.98 14.32 -3.77
C TYR A 403 48.14 15.32 -3.59
N PHE A 404 48.65 15.51 -2.37
CA PHE A 404 49.67 16.52 -2.08
C PHE A 404 51.11 16.05 -2.32
N ARG A 405 51.37 14.74 -2.38
CA ARG A 405 52.71 14.22 -2.68
C ARG A 405 53.01 14.31 -4.18
N LYS A 406 53.48 15.49 -4.63
CA LYS A 406 53.75 15.79 -6.04
C LYS A 406 55.17 15.45 -6.54
N ASP A 407 56.09 15.04 -5.67
CA ASP A 407 57.52 14.90 -6.00
C ASP A 407 57.95 13.47 -6.42
N TYR A 408 57.04 12.69 -7.01
CA TYR A 408 57.30 11.31 -7.39
C TYR A 408 57.54 11.12 -8.88
N THR A 409 58.23 10.02 -9.24
CA THR A 409 58.34 9.55 -10.62
C THR A 409 56.96 9.24 -11.20
N GLU A 410 56.80 9.33 -12.53
CA GLU A 410 55.52 9.10 -13.22
C GLU A 410 54.84 7.77 -12.86
N VAL A 411 55.61 6.70 -12.63
CA VAL A 411 55.07 5.38 -12.21
C VAL A 411 54.42 5.45 -10.83
N VAL A 412 55.10 6.06 -9.86
CA VAL A 412 54.59 6.19 -8.49
C VAL A 412 53.40 7.15 -8.44
N ARG A 413 53.37 8.16 -9.32
CA ARG A 413 52.23 9.07 -9.47
C ARG A 413 50.97 8.33 -9.91
N LEU A 414 51.06 7.44 -10.90
CA LEU A 414 49.92 6.63 -11.36
C LEU A 414 49.39 5.70 -10.25
N GLU A 415 50.27 5.04 -9.50
CA GLU A 415 49.87 4.20 -8.36
C GLU A 415 49.10 5.01 -7.30
N ILE A 416 49.59 6.20 -6.95
CA ILE A 416 48.95 7.08 -5.96
C ILE A 416 47.56 7.54 -6.42
N VAL A 417 47.39 7.85 -7.70
CA VAL A 417 46.11 8.29 -8.27
C VAL A 417 45.07 7.15 -8.24
N VAL A 418 45.49 5.90 -8.48
CA VAL A 418 44.63 4.71 -8.33
C VAL A 418 44.27 4.48 -6.85
N VAL A 419 45.21 4.67 -5.93
CA VAL A 419 44.92 4.61 -4.48
C VAL A 419 43.91 5.70 -4.09
N ALA A 420 44.05 6.93 -4.59
CA ALA A 420 43.12 8.02 -4.32
C ALA A 420 41.70 7.71 -4.82
N GLN A 421 41.55 7.04 -5.95
CA GLN A 421 40.26 6.53 -6.43
C GLN A 421 39.65 5.51 -5.46
N SER A 422 40.44 4.54 -5.01
CA SER A 422 40.01 3.53 -4.03
C SER A 422 39.56 4.15 -2.69
N LEU A 423 40.34 5.09 -2.17
CA LEU A 423 40.01 5.83 -0.95
C LEU A 423 38.74 6.68 -1.14
N SER A 424 38.58 7.34 -2.29
CA SER A 424 37.38 8.13 -2.62
C SER A 424 36.13 7.24 -2.67
N LYS A 425 36.25 6.02 -3.22
CA LYS A 425 35.17 5.03 -3.18
C LYS A 425 34.79 4.65 -1.75
N MET A 426 35.78 4.38 -0.90
CA MET A 426 35.54 4.06 0.51
C MET A 426 34.89 5.23 1.26
N LEU A 427 35.28 6.47 0.94
CA LEU A 427 34.68 7.68 1.48
C LEU A 427 33.21 7.83 1.02
N ILE A 428 32.90 7.58 -0.25
CA ILE A 428 31.52 7.56 -0.77
C ILE A 428 30.65 6.58 0.03
N GLU A 429 31.10 5.33 0.17
CA GLU A 429 30.36 4.28 0.88
C GLU A 429 30.18 4.60 2.37
N THR A 430 31.23 5.08 3.03
CA THR A 430 31.18 5.47 4.44
C THR A 430 30.26 6.67 4.66
N THR A 431 30.28 7.65 3.75
CA THR A 431 29.45 8.85 3.83
C THR A 431 27.98 8.53 3.63
N LEU A 432 27.63 7.66 2.68
CA LEU A 432 26.26 7.17 2.50
C LEU A 432 25.74 6.46 3.76
N ASN A 433 26.57 5.61 4.39
CA ASN A 433 26.24 4.97 5.66
C ASN A 433 26.02 5.99 6.79
N ALA A 434 26.78 7.08 6.80
CA ALA A 434 26.63 8.15 7.77
C ALA A 434 25.35 8.98 7.55
N ILE A 435 24.99 9.26 6.28
CA ILE A 435 23.72 9.92 5.93
C ILE A 435 22.54 9.05 6.37
N GLU A 436 22.56 7.74 6.08
CA GLU A 436 21.49 6.80 6.50
C GLU A 436 21.37 6.74 8.03
N TYR A 437 22.49 6.79 8.76
CA TYR A 437 22.49 6.85 10.22
C TYR A 437 21.73 8.07 10.76
N PHE A 438 21.97 9.26 10.20
CA PHE A 438 21.28 10.47 10.66
C PHE A 438 19.80 10.48 10.28
N GLN A 439 19.46 10.06 9.06
CA GLN A 439 18.07 9.92 8.61
C GLN A 439 17.26 8.94 9.47
N THR A 440 17.92 7.95 10.08
CA THR A 440 17.27 6.93 10.93
C THR A 440 17.54 7.10 12.44
N TYR A 441 18.14 8.22 12.86
CA TYR A 441 18.64 8.42 14.23
C TYR A 441 17.58 8.21 15.33
N TYR A 442 16.39 8.81 15.15
CA TYR A 442 15.31 8.70 16.13
C TYR A 442 14.47 7.44 16.01
N LYS A 443 14.58 6.70 14.90
CA LYS A 443 13.74 5.54 14.57
C LYS A 443 13.66 4.50 15.70
N PRO A 444 14.77 3.96 16.25
CA PRO A 444 14.69 2.95 17.33
C PRO A 444 14.04 3.50 18.61
N HIS A 445 14.33 4.75 18.97
CA HIS A 445 13.76 5.40 20.16
C HIS A 445 12.25 5.62 20.01
N LEU A 446 11.81 6.05 18.82
CA LEU A 446 10.40 6.23 18.50
C LEU A 446 9.65 4.90 18.51
N TYR A 447 10.24 3.81 17.98
CA TYR A 447 9.68 2.46 18.09
C TYR A 447 9.41 2.08 19.54
N ILE A 448 10.39 2.26 20.44
CA ILE A 448 10.22 1.94 21.87
C ILE A 448 9.13 2.81 22.49
N ALA A 449 9.16 4.12 22.28
CA ALA A 449 8.21 5.06 22.87
C ALA A 449 6.76 4.80 22.43
N LEU A 450 6.56 4.52 21.14
CA LEU A 450 5.25 4.20 20.57
C LEU A 450 4.76 2.83 21.03
N THR A 451 5.62 1.82 21.08
CA THR A 451 5.26 0.50 21.61
C THR A 451 4.81 0.58 23.06
N LEU A 452 5.52 1.34 23.90
CA LEU A 452 5.09 1.62 25.26
C LEU A 452 3.75 2.34 25.31
N THR A 453 3.51 3.28 24.40
CA THR A 453 2.23 3.99 24.31
C THR A 453 1.09 3.05 23.93
N MET A 454 1.27 2.20 22.91
CA MET A 454 0.30 1.21 22.45
C MET A 454 0.01 0.17 23.54
N LEU A 455 1.03 -0.34 24.24
CA LEU A 455 0.86 -1.27 25.37
C LEU A 455 0.12 -0.62 26.55
N GLY A 456 0.46 0.63 26.88
CA GLY A 456 -0.25 1.37 27.93
C GLY A 456 -1.71 1.63 27.58
N TRP A 457 -1.99 1.92 26.31
CA TRP A 457 -3.34 2.13 25.78
C TRP A 457 -4.17 0.84 25.85
N LEU A 458 -3.61 -0.30 25.44
CA LEU A 458 -4.24 -1.61 25.60
C LEU A 458 -4.57 -1.92 27.07
N LEU A 459 -3.69 -1.56 28.00
CA LEU A 459 -3.92 -1.76 29.44
C LEU A 459 -5.06 -0.87 29.97
N LEU A 460 -5.19 0.35 29.45
CA LEU A 460 -6.32 1.25 29.72
C LEU A 460 -7.63 0.66 29.22
N LEU A 461 -7.67 0.15 27.99
CA LEU A 461 -8.87 -0.50 27.43
C LEU A 461 -9.23 -1.78 28.18
N ALA A 462 -8.25 -2.60 28.53
CA ALA A 462 -8.45 -3.80 29.35
C ALA A 462 -9.04 -3.45 30.72
N LYS A 463 -8.70 -2.30 31.29
CA LYS A 463 -9.31 -1.81 32.54
C LYS A 463 -10.79 -1.51 32.38
N GLU A 464 -11.18 -0.78 31.34
CA GLU A 464 -12.58 -0.40 31.10
C GLU A 464 -13.45 -1.60 30.68
N THR A 465 -12.86 -2.62 30.04
CA THR A 465 -13.58 -3.78 29.51
C THR A 465 -13.69 -4.94 30.51
N CYS A 466 -12.60 -5.26 31.21
CA CYS A 466 -12.57 -6.35 32.18
C CYS A 466 -13.16 -5.89 33.51
N SER A 467 -14.18 -6.61 34.00
CA SER A 467 -15.02 -6.30 35.17
C SER A 467 -14.37 -5.48 36.29
N PRO A 468 -15.09 -4.50 36.88
CA PRO A 468 -14.65 -3.88 38.12
C PRO A 468 -14.58 -4.95 39.21
N ILE A 469 -13.40 -5.12 39.80
CA ILE A 469 -13.28 -5.82 41.09
C ILE A 469 -14.25 -5.13 42.03
N LYS A 470 -15.23 -5.88 42.56
CA LYS A 470 -16.28 -5.41 43.49
C LYS A 470 -15.80 -4.22 44.33
N ASN A 471 -16.37 -3.03 44.11
CA ASN A 471 -16.26 -1.79 44.90
C ASN A 471 -15.07 -1.70 45.88
N ARG A 472 -13.84 -1.91 45.40
CA ARG A 472 -12.63 -1.60 46.18
C ARG A 472 -12.13 -0.25 45.70
N ILE A 473 -12.25 0.76 46.57
CA ILE A 473 -11.60 2.04 46.36
C ILE A 473 -10.09 1.80 46.50
N PHE A 474 -9.39 1.74 45.37
CA PHE A 474 -7.94 1.62 45.38
C PHE A 474 -7.31 3.00 45.57
N ALA A 475 -6.43 3.11 46.57
CA ALA A 475 -5.72 4.36 46.86
C ALA A 475 -4.84 4.81 45.68
N TYR A 476 -4.97 6.09 45.32
CA TYR A 476 -4.12 6.77 44.34
C TYR A 476 -2.72 7.04 44.92
N ASN A 477 -1.68 6.65 44.20
CA ASN A 477 -0.30 6.89 44.62
C ASN A 477 0.21 8.22 44.08
N ARG A 478 0.11 9.28 44.91
CA ARG A 478 0.59 10.63 44.63
C ARG A 478 2.08 10.68 44.28
N THR A 479 2.90 9.86 44.96
CA THR A 479 4.35 9.84 44.74
C THR A 479 4.70 9.43 43.32
N ILE A 480 4.06 8.38 42.80
CA ILE A 480 4.29 7.93 41.42
C ILE A 480 3.83 9.00 40.41
N ALA A 481 2.69 9.65 40.66
CA ALA A 481 2.21 10.70 39.77
C ALA A 481 3.12 11.93 39.73
N VAL A 482 3.60 12.39 40.89
CA VAL A 482 4.57 13.51 40.97
C VAL A 482 5.88 13.11 40.29
N MET A 483 6.39 11.90 40.54
CA MET A 483 7.59 11.39 39.87
C MET A 483 7.42 11.34 38.35
N ALA A 484 6.27 10.90 37.84
CA ALA A 484 6.00 10.88 36.40
C ALA A 484 5.99 12.29 35.78
N VAL A 485 5.42 13.28 36.47
CA VAL A 485 5.45 14.69 36.03
C VAL A 485 6.89 15.22 36.02
N LEU A 486 7.67 14.92 37.06
CA LEU A 486 9.09 15.32 37.12
C LEU A 486 9.90 14.67 35.99
N VAL A 487 9.67 13.38 35.70
CA VAL A 487 10.32 12.68 34.59
C VAL A 487 9.88 13.27 33.25
N ALA A 488 8.59 13.52 33.04
CA ALA A 488 8.08 14.14 31.81
C ALA A 488 8.68 15.54 31.59
N LEU A 489 8.77 16.34 32.65
CA LEU A 489 9.41 17.66 32.62
C LEU A 489 10.91 17.53 32.29
N THR A 490 11.61 16.57 32.91
CA THR A 490 13.03 16.32 32.65
C THR A 490 13.25 15.88 31.20
N VAL A 491 12.44 14.95 30.67
CA VAL A 491 12.48 14.52 29.27
C VAL A 491 12.21 15.68 28.32
N THR A 492 11.25 16.54 28.65
CA THR A 492 10.91 17.72 27.84
C THR A 492 12.07 18.71 27.83
N ILE A 493 12.58 19.10 29.02
CA ILE A 493 13.70 20.04 29.15
C ILE A 493 14.95 19.49 28.44
N TYR A 494 15.27 18.21 28.65
CA TYR A 494 16.38 17.54 27.97
C TYR A 494 16.26 17.64 26.45
N ASN A 495 15.09 17.30 25.89
CA ASN A 495 14.90 17.32 24.44
C ASN A 495 14.82 18.73 23.84
N LEU A 496 14.25 19.70 24.56
CA LEU A 496 14.29 21.10 24.16
C LEU A 496 15.73 21.62 24.15
N ALA A 497 16.53 21.28 25.15
CA ALA A 497 17.96 21.61 25.17
C ALA A 497 18.77 20.92 24.05
N GLN A 498 18.30 19.77 23.57
CA GLN A 498 18.87 19.05 22.43
C GLN A 498 18.38 19.57 21.06
N ASN A 499 17.51 20.59 21.01
CA ASN A 499 16.82 21.00 19.79
C ASN A 499 16.15 19.81 19.05
N THR A 500 15.66 18.82 19.80
CA THR A 500 14.94 17.68 19.23
C THR A 500 13.65 18.18 18.58
N PRO A 501 13.29 17.71 17.36
CA PRO A 501 12.03 18.10 16.72
C PRO A 501 10.83 17.94 17.65
N THR A 502 9.96 18.94 17.72
CA THR A 502 8.83 18.99 18.66
C THR A 502 7.91 17.77 18.59
N VAL A 503 7.72 17.22 17.38
CA VAL A 503 6.97 15.99 17.14
C VAL A 503 7.61 14.78 17.85
N VAL A 504 8.94 14.65 17.83
CA VAL A 504 9.65 13.58 18.55
C VAL A 504 9.52 13.76 20.07
N VAL A 505 9.59 15.00 20.56
CA VAL A 505 9.39 15.30 21.99
C VAL A 505 8.00 14.87 22.46
N LEU A 506 6.98 15.13 21.65
CA LEU A 506 5.61 14.69 21.93
C LEU A 506 5.55 13.17 22.12
N TYR A 507 6.14 12.38 21.21
CA TYR A 507 6.17 10.92 21.31
C TYR A 507 6.97 10.39 22.51
N PHE A 508 7.98 11.12 23.01
CA PHE A 508 8.70 10.72 24.23
C PHE A 508 7.94 11.04 25.52
N VAL A 509 7.13 12.11 25.54
CA VAL A 509 6.38 12.52 26.73
C VAL A 509 5.12 11.68 26.94
N ILE A 510 4.41 11.32 25.87
CA ILE A 510 3.17 10.53 25.94
C ILE A 510 3.30 9.24 26.76
N PRO A 511 4.28 8.34 26.52
CA PRO A 511 4.39 7.10 27.29
C PRO A 511 4.70 7.39 28.76
N VAL A 512 5.47 8.43 29.08
CA VAL A 512 5.76 8.80 30.49
C VAL A 512 4.48 9.24 31.19
N ALA A 513 3.68 10.09 30.57
CA ALA A 513 2.40 10.55 31.12
C ALA A 513 1.41 9.37 31.30
N LEU A 514 1.31 8.51 30.28
CA LEU A 514 0.42 7.35 30.28
C LEU A 514 0.81 6.32 31.35
N TRP A 515 2.07 5.91 31.40
CA TRP A 515 2.56 4.95 32.38
C TRP A 515 2.63 5.55 33.80
N GLY A 516 2.83 6.86 33.92
CA GLY A 516 2.66 7.58 35.19
C GLY A 516 1.23 7.50 35.72
N TYR A 517 0.24 7.69 34.85
CA TYR A 517 -1.17 7.51 35.19
C TYR A 517 -1.48 6.05 35.58
N ILE A 518 -1.03 5.08 34.79
CA ILE A 518 -1.22 3.65 35.08
C ILE A 518 -0.55 3.27 36.41
N GLY A 519 0.70 3.69 36.62
CA GLY A 519 1.48 3.40 37.81
C GLY A 519 0.88 4.00 39.08
N SER A 520 0.39 5.24 39.01
CA SER A 520 -0.31 5.88 40.14
C SER A 520 -1.62 5.17 40.52
N HIS A 521 -2.18 4.38 39.60
CA HIS A 521 -3.37 3.56 39.78
C HIS A 521 -3.09 2.05 39.71
N TRP A 522 -1.83 1.60 39.88
CA TRP A 522 -1.39 0.22 39.56
C TRP A 522 -2.22 -0.87 40.23
N ARG A 523 -2.67 -0.63 41.48
CA ARG A 523 -3.53 -1.58 42.22
C ARG A 523 -4.85 -1.89 41.50
N GLN A 524 -5.31 -1.02 40.62
CA GLN A 524 -6.47 -1.25 39.76
C GLN A 524 -6.11 -2.16 38.57
N TYR A 525 -4.89 -2.10 38.05
CA TYR A 525 -4.46 -2.86 36.86
C TYR A 525 -3.90 -4.24 37.22
N ALA A 526 -3.14 -4.37 38.31
CA ALA A 526 -2.43 -5.59 38.69
C ALA A 526 -3.30 -6.88 38.71
N PRO A 527 -4.55 -6.85 39.21
CA PRO A 527 -5.38 -8.07 39.24
C PRO A 527 -5.81 -8.57 37.86
N ARG A 528 -5.71 -7.72 36.82
CA ARG A 528 -6.02 -8.08 35.43
C ARG A 528 -4.89 -8.83 34.74
N LEU A 529 -3.69 -8.82 35.35
CA LEU A 529 -2.51 -9.55 34.90
C LEU A 529 -2.30 -10.88 35.65
N GLN A 530 -3.29 -11.33 36.43
CA GLN A 530 -3.18 -12.52 37.27
C GLN A 530 -4.39 -13.47 37.11
N GLY A 531 -4.19 -14.74 37.43
CA GLY A 531 -5.25 -15.75 37.48
C GLY A 531 -5.97 -15.96 36.13
N LYS A 532 -7.29 -16.11 36.17
CA LYS A 532 -8.12 -16.35 34.97
C LYS A 532 -8.06 -15.21 33.96
N ALA A 533 -7.91 -13.96 34.43
CA ALA A 533 -7.81 -12.80 33.55
C ALA A 533 -6.53 -12.86 32.69
N ALA A 534 -5.40 -13.31 33.26
CA ALA A 534 -4.17 -13.52 32.50
C ALA A 534 -4.35 -14.60 31.40
N ILE A 535 -5.00 -15.71 31.72
CA ILE A 535 -5.28 -16.78 30.75
C ILE A 535 -6.16 -16.26 29.60
N TYR A 536 -7.19 -15.47 29.90
CA TYR A 536 -8.04 -14.85 28.88
C TYR A 536 -7.28 -13.83 28.02
N SER A 537 -6.42 -13.01 28.61
CA SER A 537 -5.54 -12.08 27.88
C SER A 537 -4.54 -12.81 27.00
N THR A 538 -3.97 -13.94 27.44
CA THR A 538 -3.10 -14.78 26.62
C THR A 538 -3.86 -15.40 25.45
N GLY A 539 -5.04 -15.98 25.70
CA GLY A 539 -5.88 -16.52 24.63
C GLY A 539 -6.31 -15.47 23.60
N PHE A 540 -6.56 -14.25 24.07
CA PHE A 540 -6.82 -13.09 23.23
C PHE A 540 -5.63 -12.73 22.34
N ILE A 541 -4.42 -12.64 22.91
CA ILE A 541 -3.19 -12.37 22.15
C ILE A 541 -2.97 -13.44 21.09
N VAL A 542 -3.10 -14.72 21.44
CA VAL A 542 -2.95 -15.83 20.47
C VAL A 542 -3.96 -15.72 19.33
N ALA A 543 -5.21 -15.37 19.64
CA ALA A 543 -6.24 -15.16 18.62
C ALA A 543 -5.94 -13.95 17.72
N ALA A 544 -5.45 -12.85 18.29
CA ALA A 544 -5.07 -11.66 17.53
C ALA A 544 -3.85 -11.92 16.64
N GLU A 545 -2.82 -12.63 17.12
CA GLU A 545 -1.66 -13.05 16.33
C GLU A 545 -2.06 -13.95 15.15
N ALA A 546 -2.97 -14.91 15.39
CA ALA A 546 -3.51 -15.73 14.32
C ALA A 546 -4.21 -14.88 13.23
N LEU A 547 -4.93 -13.82 13.62
CA LEU A 547 -5.54 -12.88 12.69
C LEU A 547 -4.51 -12.02 11.96
N VAL A 548 -3.36 -11.66 12.56
CA VAL A 548 -2.24 -11.00 11.87
C VAL A 548 -1.73 -11.87 10.73
N PHE A 549 -1.46 -13.15 11.00
CA PHE A 549 -1.03 -14.07 9.96
C PHE A 549 -2.07 -14.22 8.85
N ALA A 550 -3.35 -14.31 9.20
CA ALA A 550 -4.43 -14.41 8.22
C ALA A 550 -4.68 -13.12 7.42
N PHE A 551 -4.30 -11.97 7.97
CA PHE A 551 -4.29 -10.71 7.23
C PHE A 551 -3.14 -10.67 6.20
N MET A 552 -1.97 -11.20 6.57
CA MET A 552 -0.80 -11.27 5.69
C MET A 552 -0.96 -12.31 4.58
N ASP A 553 -1.53 -13.47 4.89
CA ASP A 553 -1.92 -14.49 3.92
C ASP A 553 -3.36 -14.94 4.16
N ARG A 554 -4.26 -14.50 3.28
CA ARG A 554 -5.69 -14.82 3.35
C ARG A 554 -5.99 -16.31 3.34
N LYS A 555 -5.10 -17.17 2.83
CA LYS A 555 -5.28 -18.64 2.85
C LYS A 555 -5.42 -19.16 4.27
N LEU A 556 -4.83 -18.49 5.25
CA LEU A 556 -4.92 -18.83 6.67
C LEU A 556 -6.30 -18.50 7.28
N LEU A 557 -7.17 -17.75 6.60
CA LEU A 557 -8.56 -17.58 7.03
C LEU A 557 -9.33 -18.92 7.00
N ALA A 558 -8.99 -19.83 6.08
CA ALA A 558 -9.61 -21.16 6.01
C ALA A 558 -9.38 -21.98 7.29
N PRO A 559 -8.14 -22.27 7.75
CA PRO A 559 -7.92 -23.01 9.00
C PRO A 559 -8.48 -22.29 10.23
N LEU A 560 -8.47 -20.94 10.28
CA LEU A 560 -9.10 -20.20 11.38
C LEU A 560 -10.63 -20.34 11.39
N LEU A 561 -11.26 -20.40 10.20
CA LEU A 561 -12.69 -20.67 10.07
C LEU A 561 -13.04 -22.08 10.55
N TRP A 562 -12.17 -23.06 10.32
CA TRP A 562 -12.32 -24.40 10.90
C TRP A 562 -12.22 -24.41 12.42
N ILE A 563 -11.26 -23.70 13.00
CA ILE A 563 -11.13 -23.56 14.45
C ILE A 563 -12.40 -22.91 15.03
N HIS A 564 -12.86 -21.81 14.43
CA HIS A 564 -14.10 -21.14 14.83
C HIS A 564 -15.31 -22.09 14.71
N CYS A 565 -15.41 -22.84 13.60
CA CYS A 565 -16.47 -23.81 13.36
C CYS A 565 -16.53 -24.87 14.47
N LEU A 566 -15.38 -25.41 14.88
CA LEU A 566 -15.28 -26.38 15.96
C LEU A 566 -15.65 -25.77 17.32
N LEU A 567 -15.19 -24.56 17.62
CA LEU A 567 -15.50 -23.85 18.87
C LEU A 567 -17.01 -23.57 19.03
N VAL A 568 -17.70 -23.26 17.93
CA VAL A 568 -19.14 -23.02 17.90
C VAL A 568 -19.94 -24.32 18.06
N VAL A 569 -19.47 -25.42 17.46
CA VAL A 569 -20.19 -26.72 17.45
C VAL A 569 -19.92 -27.58 18.69
N GLN A 570 -18.77 -27.41 19.36
CA GLN A 570 -18.38 -28.22 20.53
C GLN A 570 -19.49 -28.36 21.60
N PRO A 571 -20.22 -27.30 22.00
CA PRO A 571 -21.31 -27.42 22.98
C PRO A 571 -22.53 -28.23 22.49
N LEU A 572 -22.67 -28.42 21.18
CA LEU A 572 -23.79 -29.12 20.54
C LEU A 572 -23.52 -30.63 20.32
N LEU A 573 -22.26 -31.07 20.40
CA LEU A 573 -21.85 -32.48 20.17
C LEU A 573 -22.07 -33.42 21.37
N GLY A 574 -22.61 -32.93 22.49
CA GLY A 574 -22.87 -33.74 23.70
C GLY A 574 -23.90 -34.86 23.49
N ARG A 575 -23.62 -36.06 24.05
CA ARG A 575 -24.27 -37.37 23.81
C ARG A 575 -25.80 -37.50 24.01
N LYS A 576 -26.56 -36.48 24.43
CA LYS A 576 -28.00 -36.61 24.77
C LYS A 576 -29.00 -35.92 23.84
N HIS A 577 -28.59 -35.34 22.70
CA HIS A 577 -29.49 -34.48 21.92
C HIS A 577 -29.46 -34.73 20.40
N THR A 578 -30.52 -35.33 19.86
CA THR A 578 -30.67 -35.70 18.44
C THR A 578 -31.29 -34.60 17.56
N SER A 579 -31.90 -33.56 18.13
CA SER A 579 -32.73 -32.58 17.39
C SER A 579 -31.96 -31.53 16.56
N ASN A 580 -30.65 -31.33 16.77
CA ASN A 580 -29.88 -30.26 16.11
C ASN A 580 -28.82 -30.74 15.10
N ARG A 581 -28.84 -32.02 14.69
CA ARG A 581 -27.82 -32.59 13.79
C ARG A 581 -27.81 -31.91 12.41
N TRP A 582 -28.97 -31.55 11.87
CA TRP A 582 -29.07 -30.88 10.58
C TRP A 582 -28.47 -29.47 10.59
N LEU A 583 -28.71 -28.68 11.63
CA LEU A 583 -28.10 -27.35 11.77
C LEU A 583 -26.57 -27.43 11.84
N VAL A 584 -26.04 -28.41 12.58
CA VAL A 584 -24.59 -28.65 12.68
C VAL A 584 -24.01 -29.07 11.33
N TRP A 585 -24.68 -29.95 10.59
CA TRP A 585 -24.24 -30.35 9.24
C TRP A 585 -24.19 -29.18 8.27
N HIS A 586 -25.24 -28.35 8.21
CA HIS A 586 -25.26 -27.16 7.36
C HIS A 586 -24.18 -26.15 7.76
N TRP A 587 -23.97 -25.95 9.07
CA TRP A 587 -22.91 -25.09 9.59
C TRP A 587 -21.54 -25.56 9.11
N ILE A 588 -21.23 -26.85 9.26
CA ILE A 588 -19.94 -27.41 8.81
C ILE A 588 -19.81 -27.30 7.29
N ALA A 589 -20.85 -27.66 6.53
CA ALA A 589 -20.82 -27.67 5.07
C ALA A 589 -20.60 -26.27 4.47
N PHE A 590 -21.26 -25.23 4.99
CA PHE A 590 -21.11 -23.87 4.47
C PHE A 590 -19.81 -23.21 4.94
N ASN A 591 -19.27 -23.55 6.11
CA ASN A 591 -17.92 -23.12 6.50
C ASN A 591 -16.84 -23.79 5.62
N LEU A 592 -17.02 -25.05 5.22
CA LEU A 592 -16.16 -25.72 4.22
C LEU A 592 -16.21 -25.01 2.87
N LEU A 593 -17.42 -24.71 2.39
CA LEU A 593 -17.61 -24.01 1.13
C LEU A 593 -17.00 -22.60 1.16
N LEU A 594 -17.24 -21.84 2.24
CA LEU A 594 -16.66 -20.51 2.44
C LEU A 594 -15.12 -20.55 2.48
N SER A 595 -14.55 -21.58 3.11
CA SER A 595 -13.09 -21.80 3.15
C SER A 595 -12.48 -21.96 1.75
N GLY A 596 -13.21 -22.56 0.80
CA GLY A 596 -12.75 -22.75 -0.57
C GLY A 596 -12.43 -21.44 -1.29
N PHE A 597 -13.16 -20.37 -1.01
CA PHE A 597 -12.95 -19.07 -1.66
C PHE A 597 -11.61 -18.42 -1.30
N PHE A 598 -11.07 -18.68 -0.10
CA PHE A 598 -9.76 -18.16 0.30
C PHE A 598 -8.60 -18.83 -0.44
N LEU A 599 -8.84 -20.00 -1.05
CA LEU A 599 -7.87 -20.75 -1.84
C LEU A 599 -7.93 -20.42 -3.34
N LEU A 600 -9.04 -19.84 -3.81
CA LEU A 600 -9.14 -19.34 -5.18
C LEU A 600 -8.18 -18.16 -5.39
N PRO A 601 -7.80 -17.80 -6.63
CA PRO A 601 -7.07 -16.57 -6.90
C PRO A 601 -7.96 -15.34 -6.62
N THR A 602 -7.35 -14.22 -6.19
CA THR A 602 -8.07 -12.93 -6.01
C THR A 602 -8.62 -12.47 -7.34
N ILE A 603 -9.80 -11.84 -7.34
CA ILE A 603 -10.35 -11.24 -8.56
C ILE A 603 -9.66 -9.90 -8.77
N GLY A 604 -8.78 -9.86 -9.78
CA GLY A 604 -8.07 -8.67 -10.25
C GLY A 604 -8.20 -8.55 -11.77
N ARG A 605 -7.36 -7.72 -12.40
CA ARG A 605 -7.31 -7.52 -13.86
C ARG A 605 -7.22 -8.85 -14.64
N ASP A 606 -6.61 -9.89 -14.03
CA ASP A 606 -6.17 -11.11 -14.71
C ASP A 606 -7.06 -12.37 -14.49
N SER A 607 -8.16 -12.31 -13.72
CA SER A 607 -8.89 -13.52 -13.26
C SER A 607 -10.42 -13.48 -13.39
N SER A 608 -10.93 -12.64 -14.30
CA SER A 608 -12.37 -12.56 -14.58
C SER A 608 -12.90 -13.89 -15.19
N ASN A 609 -14.08 -14.32 -14.76
CA ASN A 609 -14.72 -15.54 -15.27
C ASN A 609 -16.23 -15.35 -15.35
N VAL A 610 -16.70 -15.06 -16.56
CA VAL A 610 -18.11 -14.75 -16.84
C VAL A 610 -19.03 -15.94 -16.53
N TYR A 611 -18.57 -17.18 -16.70
CA TYR A 611 -19.40 -18.37 -16.40
C TYR A 611 -19.70 -18.49 -14.92
N LEU A 612 -18.72 -18.20 -14.05
CA LEU A 612 -18.92 -18.17 -12.60
C LEU A 612 -19.87 -17.05 -12.19
N LEU A 613 -19.81 -15.90 -12.87
CA LEU A 613 -20.75 -14.79 -12.66
C LEU A 613 -22.19 -15.18 -13.05
N CYS A 614 -22.39 -15.82 -14.21
CA CYS A 614 -23.70 -16.32 -14.63
C CYS A 614 -24.27 -17.35 -13.66
N LEU A 615 -23.44 -18.29 -13.18
CA LEU A 615 -23.83 -19.25 -12.14
C LEU A 615 -24.24 -18.53 -10.84
N ALA A 616 -23.52 -17.48 -10.47
CA ALA A 616 -23.83 -16.67 -9.30
C ALA A 616 -25.21 -15.99 -9.39
N ILE A 617 -25.55 -15.44 -10.56
CA ILE A 617 -26.85 -14.81 -10.83
C ILE A 617 -27.98 -15.83 -10.66
N ILE A 618 -27.82 -17.03 -11.23
CA ILE A 618 -28.82 -18.10 -11.12
C ILE A 618 -28.99 -18.53 -9.65
N ALA A 619 -27.88 -18.73 -8.93
CA ALA A 619 -27.89 -19.14 -7.53
C ALA A 619 -28.55 -18.10 -6.62
N TRP A 620 -28.25 -16.82 -6.80
CA TRP A 620 -28.89 -15.73 -6.06
C TRP A 620 -30.37 -15.59 -6.40
N THR A 621 -30.74 -15.75 -7.67
CA THR A 621 -32.15 -15.69 -8.10
C THR A 621 -32.96 -16.80 -7.43
N ALA A 622 -32.47 -18.03 -7.46
CA ALA A 622 -33.10 -19.16 -6.76
C ALA A 622 -33.21 -18.89 -5.26
N THR A 623 -32.14 -18.39 -4.64
CA THR A 623 -32.13 -18.05 -3.21
C THR A 623 -33.16 -16.96 -2.88
N ASN A 624 -33.22 -15.88 -3.65
CA ASN A 624 -34.19 -14.79 -3.45
C ASN A 624 -35.63 -15.29 -3.59
N ILE A 625 -35.91 -16.17 -4.56
CA ILE A 625 -37.22 -16.81 -4.71
C ILE A 625 -37.56 -17.65 -3.46
N THR A 626 -36.60 -18.39 -2.90
CA THR A 626 -36.85 -19.15 -1.65
C THR A 626 -37.16 -18.23 -0.47
N ILE A 627 -36.43 -17.12 -0.30
CA ILE A 627 -36.67 -16.12 0.76
C ILE A 627 -38.08 -15.52 0.61
N VAL A 628 -38.45 -15.12 -0.61
CA VAL A 628 -39.79 -14.57 -0.91
C VAL A 628 -40.88 -15.58 -0.62
N ASN A 629 -40.70 -16.85 -1.02
CA ASN A 629 -41.68 -17.90 -0.80
C ASN A 629 -41.89 -18.22 0.68
N GLN A 630 -40.83 -18.16 1.48
CA GLN A 630 -40.88 -18.36 2.94
C GLN A 630 -41.45 -17.16 3.70
N SER A 631 -41.52 -15.97 3.08
CA SER A 631 -42.07 -14.77 3.72
C SER A 631 -43.57 -14.89 4.03
N LYS A 632 -44.06 -14.12 5.00
CA LYS A 632 -45.49 -14.09 5.41
C LYS A 632 -46.37 -13.16 4.57
N HIS A 633 -45.88 -12.68 3.41
CA HIS A 633 -46.61 -11.76 2.54
C HIS A 633 -47.75 -12.46 1.76
N SER A 634 -48.65 -11.66 1.18
CA SER A 634 -49.76 -12.16 0.35
C SER A 634 -49.24 -12.89 -0.89
N PHE A 635 -50.03 -13.85 -1.40
CA PHE A 635 -49.68 -14.60 -2.61
C PHE A 635 -49.37 -13.67 -3.80
N MET A 636 -50.18 -12.62 -3.99
CA MET A 636 -49.95 -11.61 -5.03
C MET A 636 -48.60 -10.90 -4.89
N PHE A 637 -48.21 -10.51 -3.67
CA PHE A 637 -46.90 -9.91 -3.43
C PHE A 637 -45.77 -10.88 -3.77
N LYS A 638 -45.90 -12.16 -3.40
CA LYS A 638 -44.92 -13.20 -3.73
C LYS A 638 -44.77 -13.37 -5.24
N CYS A 639 -45.86 -13.44 -5.99
CA CYS A 639 -45.83 -13.54 -7.45
C CYS A 639 -45.13 -12.34 -8.09
N ILE A 640 -45.46 -11.11 -7.66
CA ILE A 640 -44.82 -9.89 -8.16
C ILE A 640 -43.33 -9.88 -7.81
N ALA A 641 -42.98 -10.20 -6.57
CA ALA A 641 -41.58 -10.24 -6.13
C ALA A 641 -40.77 -11.30 -6.89
N VAL A 642 -41.32 -12.50 -7.14
CA VAL A 642 -40.67 -13.54 -7.95
C VAL A 642 -40.48 -13.07 -9.40
N LEU A 643 -41.51 -12.45 -10.00
CA LEU A 643 -41.40 -11.90 -11.36
C LEU A 643 -40.31 -10.84 -11.45
N VAL A 644 -40.24 -9.93 -10.47
CA VAL A 644 -39.18 -8.90 -10.40
C VAL A 644 -37.79 -9.55 -10.32
N GLN A 645 -37.61 -10.60 -9.51
CA GLN A 645 -36.33 -11.30 -9.41
C GLN A 645 -35.92 -11.98 -10.72
N LEU A 646 -36.88 -12.59 -11.43
CA LEU A 646 -36.63 -13.22 -12.74
C LEU A 646 -36.27 -12.18 -13.81
N LEU A 647 -37.01 -11.07 -13.88
CA LEU A 647 -36.71 -9.97 -14.81
C LEU A 647 -35.33 -9.35 -14.52
N GLN A 648 -34.98 -9.21 -13.24
CA GLN A 648 -33.67 -8.71 -12.82
C GLN A 648 -32.53 -9.65 -13.26
N ALA A 649 -32.72 -10.96 -13.13
CA ALA A 649 -31.73 -11.95 -13.58
C ALA A 649 -31.52 -11.92 -15.09
N VAL A 650 -32.60 -11.84 -15.87
CA VAL A 650 -32.54 -11.68 -17.34
C VAL A 650 -31.79 -10.41 -17.70
N ASN A 651 -32.08 -9.30 -17.02
CA ASN A 651 -31.39 -8.04 -17.26
C ASN A 651 -29.88 -8.12 -16.95
N PHE A 652 -29.47 -8.78 -15.86
CA PHE A 652 -28.05 -8.99 -15.58
C PHE A 652 -27.34 -9.82 -16.65
N LEU A 653 -27.98 -10.90 -17.12
CA LEU A 653 -27.44 -11.72 -18.20
C LEU A 653 -27.34 -10.93 -19.52
N TYR A 654 -28.32 -10.07 -19.82
CA TYR A 654 -28.31 -9.20 -20.98
C TYR A 654 -27.16 -8.18 -20.94
N LEU A 655 -26.95 -7.53 -19.78
CA LEU A 655 -25.82 -6.60 -19.54
C LEU A 655 -24.45 -7.25 -19.72
N ILE A 656 -24.31 -8.53 -19.35
CA ILE A 656 -23.07 -9.29 -19.54
C ILE A 656 -22.78 -9.55 -21.02
N ILE A 657 -23.81 -9.69 -21.87
CA ILE A 657 -23.66 -10.04 -23.29
C ILE A 657 -23.43 -8.79 -24.16
N LEU A 658 -24.09 -7.66 -23.87
CA LEU A 658 -23.96 -6.41 -24.64
C LEU A 658 -22.94 -5.43 -24.05
N ILE A 659 -21.71 -5.91 -23.80
CA ILE A 659 -20.62 -5.20 -23.11
C ILE A 659 -20.34 -3.79 -23.69
N GLU A 660 -20.73 -3.49 -24.93
CA GLU A 660 -20.53 -2.19 -25.60
C GLU A 660 -21.71 -1.20 -25.48
N SER A 661 -22.92 -1.63 -25.10
CA SER A 661 -24.07 -0.71 -25.06
C SER A 661 -24.21 -0.06 -23.68
N SER A 662 -23.91 1.23 -23.63
CA SER A 662 -23.89 2.09 -22.44
C SER A 662 -25.28 2.39 -21.86
N ALA A 663 -26.02 1.38 -21.40
CA ALA A 663 -27.37 1.57 -20.84
C ALA A 663 -27.37 1.68 -19.31
N ILE A 664 -27.77 2.83 -18.78
CA ILE A 664 -28.01 3.03 -17.34
C ILE A 664 -29.35 2.35 -16.97
N VAL A 665 -29.34 1.40 -16.03
CA VAL A 665 -30.55 0.69 -15.61
C VAL A 665 -31.01 1.12 -14.20
N PRO A 666 -32.28 1.55 -14.00
CA PRO A 666 -32.83 1.85 -12.69
C PRO A 666 -32.93 0.61 -11.79
N GLN A 667 -32.49 0.70 -10.53
CA GLN A 667 -32.61 -0.38 -9.54
C GLN A 667 -33.73 -0.14 -8.53
N TRP A 668 -34.65 -1.10 -8.44
CA TRP A 668 -35.73 -1.13 -7.44
C TRP A 668 -35.43 -2.06 -6.25
N SER A 669 -34.39 -2.90 -6.33
CA SER A 669 -34.05 -3.91 -5.32
C SER A 669 -33.51 -3.32 -4.00
N LEU A 670 -32.88 -2.14 -4.05
CA LEU A 670 -32.36 -1.44 -2.86
C LEU A 670 -33.47 -0.99 -1.89
N LEU A 671 -34.70 -0.81 -2.41
CA LEU A 671 -35.83 -0.36 -1.60
C LEU A 671 -36.58 -1.52 -0.93
N VAL A 672 -36.39 -2.76 -1.41
CA VAL A 672 -37.09 -3.97 -0.93
C VAL A 672 -36.97 -4.18 0.59
N PRO A 673 -35.80 -4.00 1.24
CA PRO A 673 -35.70 -4.17 2.69
C PRO A 673 -36.63 -3.25 3.49
N PHE A 674 -36.94 -2.06 2.98
CA PHE A 674 -37.77 -1.09 3.70
C PHE A 674 -39.27 -1.42 3.66
N PHE A 675 -39.70 -2.33 2.79
CA PHE A 675 -41.08 -2.80 2.69
C PHE A 675 -41.36 -4.09 3.48
N THR A 676 -40.34 -4.67 4.13
CA THR A 676 -40.49 -5.90 4.93
C THR A 676 -40.63 -5.61 6.43
N SER A 677 -41.00 -6.63 7.20
CA SER A 677 -41.04 -6.58 8.67
C SER A 677 -39.69 -6.14 9.27
N THR A 678 -39.73 -5.48 10.42
CA THR A 678 -38.55 -5.10 11.22
C THR A 678 -38.17 -6.20 12.23
N SER A 679 -38.72 -7.41 12.09
CA SER A 679 -38.26 -8.58 12.85
C SER A 679 -36.80 -8.90 12.46
N VAL A 680 -36.01 -9.40 13.40
CA VAL A 680 -34.60 -9.75 13.17
C VAL A 680 -34.39 -10.68 11.96
N PRO A 681 -35.07 -11.84 11.85
CA PRO A 681 -34.88 -12.75 10.73
C PRO A 681 -35.37 -12.19 9.40
N ASP A 682 -36.58 -11.59 9.35
CA ASP A 682 -37.14 -11.08 8.09
C ASP A 682 -36.30 -9.92 7.54
N ARG A 683 -35.80 -9.06 8.43
CA ARG A 683 -34.99 -7.90 8.05
C ARG A 683 -33.60 -8.29 7.56
N ILE A 684 -32.92 -9.23 8.23
CA ILE A 684 -31.60 -9.71 7.79
C ILE A 684 -31.71 -10.36 6.40
N LEU A 685 -32.70 -11.24 6.19
CA LEU A 685 -32.91 -11.88 4.89
C LEU A 685 -33.28 -10.88 3.80
N ALA A 686 -34.10 -9.87 4.13
CA ALA A 686 -34.42 -8.80 3.19
C ALA A 686 -33.20 -7.97 2.81
N LEU A 687 -32.31 -7.65 3.75
CA LEU A 687 -31.06 -6.94 3.48
C LEU A 687 -30.08 -7.78 2.65
N PHE A 688 -29.94 -9.08 2.92
CA PHE A 688 -29.15 -10.00 2.09
C PHE A 688 -29.65 -10.01 0.65
N SER A 689 -30.97 -10.14 0.47
CA SER A 689 -31.59 -10.11 -0.86
C SER A 689 -31.40 -8.75 -1.54
N GLY A 690 -31.69 -7.65 -0.87
CA GLY A 690 -31.65 -6.29 -1.43
C GLY A 690 -30.26 -5.81 -1.86
N LEU A 691 -29.20 -6.20 -1.13
CA LEU A 691 -27.82 -5.81 -1.43
C LEU A 691 -27.09 -6.77 -2.39
N SER A 692 -27.63 -7.96 -2.65
CA SER A 692 -27.05 -8.89 -3.62
C SER A 692 -27.04 -8.34 -5.07
N GLY A 693 -28.08 -7.59 -5.46
CA GLY A 693 -28.21 -7.00 -6.79
C GLY A 693 -27.09 -6.00 -7.14
N PRO A 694 -26.91 -4.91 -6.36
CA PRO A 694 -25.80 -3.99 -6.53
C PRO A 694 -24.43 -4.69 -6.53
N TYR A 695 -24.22 -5.65 -5.64
CA TYR A 695 -22.97 -6.39 -5.55
C TYR A 695 -22.70 -7.24 -6.81
N MET A 696 -23.71 -7.91 -7.36
CA MET A 696 -23.59 -8.65 -8.63
C MET A 696 -23.22 -7.76 -9.81
N MET A 697 -23.77 -6.54 -9.90
CA MET A 697 -23.44 -5.59 -10.98
C MET A 697 -21.99 -5.06 -10.91
N LEU A 698 -21.42 -5.03 -9.71
CA LEU A 698 -20.05 -4.59 -9.47
C LEU A 698 -19.03 -5.73 -9.52
N SER A 699 -19.45 -6.93 -9.94
CA SER A 699 -18.66 -8.17 -9.92
C SER A 699 -18.29 -8.66 -11.33
N LEU A 700 -17.15 -9.34 -11.44
CA LEU A 700 -16.63 -9.89 -12.71
C LEU A 700 -16.58 -11.42 -12.74
N SER A 701 -16.67 -12.09 -11.58
CA SER A 701 -16.42 -13.52 -11.47
C SER A 701 -17.19 -14.15 -10.30
N TYR A 702 -16.56 -15.02 -9.51
CA TYR A 702 -17.16 -15.76 -8.39
C TYR A 702 -17.60 -14.90 -7.20
N GLU A 703 -17.33 -13.58 -7.20
CA GLU A 703 -17.63 -12.68 -6.08
C GLU A 703 -19.03 -12.86 -5.49
N PRO A 704 -20.12 -12.94 -6.28
CA PRO A 704 -21.45 -13.04 -5.69
C PRO A 704 -21.71 -14.43 -5.10
N LEU A 705 -21.05 -15.50 -5.58
CA LEU A 705 -21.11 -16.82 -4.94
C LEU A 705 -20.44 -16.78 -3.56
N PHE A 706 -19.31 -16.08 -3.43
CA PHE A 706 -18.70 -15.83 -2.12
C PHE A 706 -19.68 -15.11 -1.20
N LEU A 707 -20.31 -14.02 -1.67
CA LEU A 707 -21.28 -13.26 -0.87
C LEU A 707 -22.46 -14.13 -0.41
N LEU A 708 -22.96 -15.02 -1.29
CA LEU A 708 -24.05 -15.94 -0.96
C LEU A 708 -23.65 -16.89 0.18
N CYS A 709 -22.48 -17.53 0.05
CA CYS A 709 -21.96 -18.45 1.06
C CYS A 709 -21.67 -17.74 2.38
N PHE A 710 -21.13 -16.52 2.31
CA PHE A 710 -20.89 -15.64 3.45
C PHE A 710 -22.19 -15.30 4.18
N CYS A 711 -23.21 -14.80 3.47
CA CYS A 711 -24.52 -14.49 4.04
C CYS A 711 -25.19 -15.72 4.69
N TYR A 712 -25.12 -16.87 4.02
CA TYR A 712 -25.66 -18.12 4.57
C TYR A 712 -24.96 -18.53 5.86
N THR A 713 -23.63 -18.44 5.88
CA THR A 713 -22.82 -18.75 7.07
C THR A 713 -23.16 -17.80 8.22
N LEU A 714 -23.31 -16.50 7.97
CA LEU A 714 -23.70 -15.53 8.99
C LEU A 714 -25.10 -15.80 9.57
N TYR A 715 -26.07 -16.17 8.73
CA TYR A 715 -27.42 -16.53 9.21
C TYR A 715 -27.41 -17.83 10.03
N LEU A 716 -26.62 -18.83 9.63
CA LEU A 716 -26.44 -20.04 10.43
C LEU A 716 -25.77 -19.75 11.77
N TRP A 717 -24.77 -18.85 11.79
CA TRP A 717 -24.12 -18.44 13.03
C TRP A 717 -25.15 -17.86 14.02
N LEU A 718 -26.01 -16.95 13.54
CA LEU A 718 -27.09 -16.35 14.33
C LEU A 718 -28.05 -17.41 14.91
N ASN A 719 -28.43 -18.40 14.08
CA ASN A 719 -29.29 -19.51 14.51
C ASN A 719 -28.64 -20.39 15.58
N VAL A 720 -27.35 -20.71 15.42
CA VAL A 720 -26.62 -21.53 16.39
C VAL A 720 -26.56 -20.83 17.74
N GLU A 721 -26.22 -19.54 17.78
CA GLU A 721 -26.18 -18.76 19.02
C GLU A 721 -27.56 -18.64 19.68
N ASN A 722 -28.62 -18.43 18.89
CA ASN A 722 -29.99 -18.38 19.41
C ASN A 722 -30.38 -19.70 20.09
N ASN A 723 -30.08 -20.82 19.43
CA ASN A 723 -30.38 -22.16 19.95
C ASN A 723 -29.57 -22.49 21.22
N MET A 724 -28.29 -22.12 21.25
CA MET A 724 -27.46 -22.28 22.44
C MET A 724 -28.02 -21.49 23.61
N ARG A 725 -28.46 -20.25 23.38
CA ARG A 725 -29.03 -19.41 24.43
C ARG A 725 -30.39 -19.89 24.92
N ASN A 726 -31.30 -20.22 24.02
CA ASN A 726 -32.62 -20.77 24.38
C ASN A 726 -32.45 -22.01 25.25
N LYS A 727 -31.49 -22.89 24.93
CA LYS A 727 -31.16 -24.05 25.77
C LYS A 727 -30.71 -23.67 27.18
N ILE A 728 -29.84 -22.66 27.33
CA ILE A 728 -29.37 -22.21 28.65
C ILE A 728 -30.55 -21.67 29.49
N ILE A 729 -31.49 -20.97 28.87
CA ILE A 729 -32.69 -20.43 29.53
C ILE A 729 -33.61 -21.59 29.94
N THR A 730 -33.94 -22.51 29.03
CA THR A 730 -34.81 -23.66 29.33
C THR A 730 -34.22 -24.60 30.38
N VAL A 731 -32.90 -24.78 30.44
CA VAL A 731 -32.24 -25.58 31.49
C VAL A 731 -32.34 -24.89 32.86
N LYS A 732 -32.24 -23.55 32.93
CA LYS A 732 -32.43 -22.79 34.17
C LYS A 732 -33.89 -22.77 34.64
N GLU A 733 -34.85 -22.77 33.72
CA GLU A 733 -36.29 -22.79 34.03
C GLU A 733 -36.78 -24.21 34.41
N ASN A 734 -36.23 -25.26 33.80
CA ASN A 734 -36.59 -26.66 34.07
C ASN A 734 -36.02 -27.22 35.39
N GLU A 735 -35.18 -26.48 36.13
CA GLU A 735 -34.94 -26.76 37.55
C GLU A 735 -36.14 -26.38 38.44
N THR A 736 -37.16 -25.70 37.88
CA THR A 736 -38.34 -25.27 38.63
C THR A 736 -39.69 -25.82 38.16
N LEU A 737 -39.87 -26.34 36.94
CA LEU A 737 -41.14 -26.97 36.51
C LEU A 737 -40.94 -28.00 35.38
N THR A 738 -41.67 -29.10 35.46
CA THR A 738 -41.66 -30.23 34.52
C THR A 738 -42.66 -30.04 33.37
N SER A 739 -42.19 -29.81 32.14
CA SER A 739 -42.95 -30.20 30.93
C SER A 739 -42.05 -30.33 29.70
N ASN A 740 -42.12 -31.49 29.06
CA ASN A 740 -41.38 -31.85 27.84
C ASN A 740 -42.24 -31.61 26.61
N SER A 741 -41.85 -30.65 25.75
CA SER A 741 -42.10 -30.71 24.30
C SER A 741 -41.28 -29.62 23.59
N LEU A 742 -40.18 -30.00 22.95
CA LEU A 742 -39.44 -29.15 21.99
C LEU A 742 -39.88 -29.52 20.56
N PRO A 743 -40.23 -28.55 19.70
CA PRO A 743 -40.60 -28.82 18.32
C PRO A 743 -39.38 -29.21 17.46
N LEU A 744 -39.62 -30.08 16.48
CA LEU A 744 -38.63 -30.60 15.54
C LEU A 744 -38.34 -29.53 14.45
N ILE A 745 -37.09 -29.06 14.35
CA ILE A 745 -36.66 -28.07 13.34
C ILE A 745 -36.53 -28.75 11.97
N THR A 746 -37.38 -28.38 11.01
CA THR A 746 -37.22 -28.75 9.60
C THR A 746 -36.31 -27.75 8.89
N VAL A 747 -35.07 -28.16 8.61
CA VAL A 747 -34.16 -27.38 7.75
C VAL A 747 -34.34 -27.85 6.30
N PRO A 748 -34.74 -26.97 5.36
CA PRO A 748 -34.87 -27.35 3.95
C PRO A 748 -33.50 -27.72 3.35
N LEU A 749 -33.48 -28.67 2.39
CA LEU A 749 -32.27 -29.15 1.70
C LEU A 749 -31.59 -28.05 0.85
N PHE A 750 -32.36 -27.03 0.45
CA PHE A 750 -31.91 -25.84 -0.28
C PHE A 750 -32.65 -24.59 0.25
N GLY A 751 -31.91 -23.56 0.66
CA GLY A 751 -32.46 -22.27 1.14
C GLY A 751 -32.31 -22.03 2.64
N PHE A 752 -32.52 -20.78 3.08
CA PHE A 752 -32.36 -20.38 4.49
C PHE A 752 -33.34 -21.13 5.41
N PRO A 753 -32.94 -21.52 6.64
CA PRO A 753 -33.84 -22.14 7.61
C PRO A 753 -35.08 -21.28 7.88
N SER A 754 -36.26 -21.91 7.76
CA SER A 754 -37.54 -21.26 8.04
C SER A 754 -37.73 -21.13 9.56
N GLN A 755 -37.60 -19.89 10.05
CA GLN A 755 -37.89 -19.41 11.40
C GLN A 755 -36.76 -19.58 12.43
N LEU A 756 -36.18 -18.44 12.88
CA LEU A 756 -35.59 -18.33 14.22
C LEU A 756 -36.76 -18.51 15.21
N ASP A 757 -36.83 -19.66 15.89
CA ASP A 757 -37.87 -19.90 16.91
C ASP A 757 -37.82 -18.86 18.04
N SER A 758 -39.00 -18.61 18.62
CA SER A 758 -39.34 -17.71 19.72
C SER A 758 -38.14 -17.23 20.56
N PHE A 759 -37.87 -15.92 20.52
CA PHE A 759 -36.87 -15.29 21.38
C PHE A 759 -37.37 -15.29 22.83
N TYR A 760 -36.81 -16.11 23.71
CA TYR A 760 -37.11 -16.00 25.14
C TYR A 760 -36.28 -14.86 25.75
N PHE A 761 -36.93 -13.73 26.03
CA PHE A 761 -36.32 -12.60 26.74
C PHE A 761 -36.51 -12.79 28.25
N CYS A 762 -35.47 -13.25 28.95
CA CYS A 762 -35.47 -13.21 30.40
C CYS A 762 -34.98 -11.82 30.87
N SER A 763 -35.86 -11.05 31.50
CA SER A 763 -35.57 -9.72 32.08
C SER A 763 -34.82 -9.77 33.42
N SER A 764 -34.66 -10.95 34.01
CA SER A 764 -34.15 -11.14 35.38
C SER A 764 -32.64 -11.40 35.48
N GLY A 765 -31.92 -11.49 34.36
CA GLY A 765 -30.47 -11.66 34.36
C GLY A 765 -29.75 -10.40 33.92
N GLN A 766 -29.56 -9.42 34.81
CA GLN A 766 -28.45 -8.48 34.63
C GLN A 766 -27.19 -9.33 34.50
N ALA A 767 -26.61 -9.35 33.30
CA ALA A 767 -25.33 -10.01 33.09
C ALA A 767 -24.32 -9.29 33.97
N ASP A 768 -23.96 -9.91 35.10
CA ASP A 768 -22.78 -9.57 35.88
C ASP A 768 -21.68 -9.25 34.89
N GLY A 769 -21.13 -8.03 34.95
CA GLY A 769 -20.35 -7.45 33.86
C GLY A 769 -19.05 -8.16 33.47
N ASN A 770 -18.85 -9.42 33.86
CA ASN A 770 -17.69 -10.27 33.62
C ASN A 770 -17.51 -10.63 32.14
N ILE A 771 -16.28 -10.55 31.66
CA ILE A 771 -15.87 -11.13 30.39
C ILE A 771 -15.78 -12.65 30.58
N ASP A 772 -16.52 -13.37 29.76
CA ASP A 772 -16.57 -14.83 29.67
C ASP A 772 -15.90 -15.26 28.35
N ILE A 773 -15.40 -16.50 28.28
CA ILE A 773 -14.87 -17.14 27.08
C ILE A 773 -15.81 -17.02 25.87
N ASN A 774 -17.13 -16.97 26.09
CA ASN A 774 -18.14 -16.73 25.06
C ASN A 774 -18.01 -15.34 24.42
N ASN A 775 -17.70 -14.29 25.20
CA ASN A 775 -17.50 -12.95 24.66
C ASN A 775 -16.24 -12.90 23.78
N ILE A 776 -15.19 -13.61 24.18
CA ILE A 776 -13.95 -13.75 23.40
C ILE A 776 -14.23 -14.53 22.12
N ARG A 777 -14.97 -15.65 22.20
CA ARG A 777 -15.38 -16.46 21.04
C ARG A 777 -16.21 -15.64 20.03
N LEU A 778 -17.19 -14.87 20.52
CA LEU A 778 -18.01 -13.99 19.68
C LEU A 778 -17.19 -12.88 19.02
N THR A 779 -16.27 -12.26 19.76
CA THR A 779 -15.38 -11.22 19.23
C THR A 779 -14.44 -11.80 18.18
N PHE A 780 -13.85 -12.97 18.44
CA PHE A 780 -12.98 -13.67 17.48
C PHE A 780 -13.73 -14.04 16.21
N GLY A 781 -14.94 -14.60 16.33
CA GLY A 781 -15.80 -14.90 15.18
C GLY A 781 -16.15 -13.65 14.37
N PHE A 782 -16.50 -12.55 15.04
CA PHE A 782 -16.75 -11.27 14.38
C PHE A 782 -15.52 -10.76 13.62
N MET A 783 -14.34 -10.74 14.26
CA MET A 783 -13.10 -10.32 13.61
C MET A 783 -12.74 -11.22 12.43
N LEU A 784 -12.92 -12.53 12.55
CA LEU A 784 -12.65 -13.48 11.49
C LEU A 784 -13.57 -13.24 10.28
N PHE A 785 -14.87 -13.04 10.50
CA PHE A 785 -15.80 -12.72 9.42
C PHE A 785 -15.58 -11.31 8.85
N LEU A 786 -15.07 -10.37 9.65
CA LEU A 786 -14.66 -9.05 9.17
C LEU A 786 -13.46 -9.17 8.21
N LEU A 787 -12.43 -9.94 8.57
CA LEU A 787 -11.33 -10.23 7.66
C LEU A 787 -11.80 -11.01 6.43
N ALA A 788 -12.69 -11.98 6.58
CA ALA A 788 -13.30 -12.68 5.45
C ALA A 788 -14.03 -11.71 4.51
N SER A 789 -14.70 -10.68 5.04
CA SER A 789 -15.38 -9.65 4.27
C SER A 789 -14.40 -8.76 3.47
N PHE A 790 -13.17 -8.56 3.99
CA PHE A 790 -12.12 -7.80 3.32
C PHE A 790 -11.36 -8.62 2.26
N PHE A 791 -11.12 -9.90 2.53
CA PHE A 791 -10.21 -10.74 1.74
C PHE A 791 -10.88 -11.83 0.90
N GLY A 792 -12.20 -12.00 1.01
CA GLY A 792 -12.93 -13.08 0.37
C GLY A 792 -12.93 -13.04 -1.15
N THR A 793 -12.92 -11.84 -1.74
CA THR A 793 -13.00 -11.65 -3.20
C THR A 793 -11.83 -10.87 -3.80
N GLY A 794 -11.14 -10.07 -3.00
CA GLY A 794 -9.98 -9.27 -3.39
C GLY A 794 -9.13 -8.91 -2.18
N ASN A 795 -8.14 -8.03 -2.33
CA ASN A 795 -7.39 -7.49 -1.22
C ASN A 795 -7.76 -6.02 -1.01
N LEU A 796 -8.43 -5.69 0.10
CA LEU A 796 -8.79 -4.32 0.46
C LEU A 796 -7.55 -3.39 0.57
N ALA A 797 -6.38 -3.95 0.90
CA ALA A 797 -5.14 -3.21 1.05
C ALA A 797 -4.49 -2.77 -0.28
N THR A 798 -4.98 -3.24 -1.42
CA THR A 798 -4.47 -2.88 -2.75
C THR A 798 -5.59 -2.24 -3.57
N VAL A 799 -6.11 -1.09 -3.12
CA VAL A 799 -7.19 -0.39 -3.84
C VAL A 799 -6.78 -0.02 -5.28
N SER A 800 -5.48 0.19 -5.52
CA SER A 800 -4.91 0.41 -6.85
C SER A 800 -4.91 -0.81 -7.77
N SER A 801 -5.09 -2.03 -7.24
CA SER A 801 -5.15 -3.26 -8.04
C SER A 801 -6.56 -3.57 -8.57
N PHE A 802 -7.56 -2.73 -8.27
CA PHE A 802 -8.93 -2.96 -8.71
C PHE A 802 -9.12 -2.59 -10.18
N ASP A 803 -9.84 -3.46 -10.89
CA ASP A 803 -10.09 -3.30 -12.32
C ASP A 803 -11.21 -2.26 -12.55
N PRO A 804 -10.97 -1.19 -13.34
CA PRO A 804 -12.03 -0.25 -13.75
C PRO A 804 -13.27 -0.93 -14.34
N ASN A 805 -13.14 -2.14 -14.91
CA ASN A 805 -14.27 -2.93 -15.39
C ASN A 805 -15.30 -3.26 -14.31
N TRP A 806 -14.97 -3.16 -13.01
CA TRP A 806 -15.92 -3.37 -11.91
C TRP A 806 -17.09 -2.39 -11.96
N VAL A 807 -16.88 -1.19 -12.49
CA VAL A 807 -17.91 -0.14 -12.52
C VAL A 807 -18.49 0.07 -13.91
N ARG A 808 -18.16 -0.81 -14.87
CA ARG A 808 -18.55 -0.67 -16.29
C ARG A 808 -20.06 -0.59 -16.51
N CYS A 809 -20.86 -1.17 -15.62
CA CYS A 809 -22.32 -1.10 -15.68
C CYS A 809 -22.90 0.27 -15.24
N PHE A 810 -22.07 1.16 -14.70
CA PHE A 810 -22.48 2.46 -14.17
C PHE A 810 -21.73 3.63 -14.82
N VAL A 811 -20.47 3.42 -15.23
CA VAL A 811 -19.61 4.46 -15.78
C VAL A 811 -18.86 3.92 -16.99
N THR A 812 -19.01 4.59 -18.13
CA THR A 812 -18.39 4.20 -19.41
C THR A 812 -17.20 5.09 -19.77
N THR A 813 -17.12 6.29 -19.22
CA THR A 813 -15.99 7.23 -19.34
C THR A 813 -15.15 7.22 -18.08
N PHE A 814 -13.82 7.34 -18.19
CA PHE A 814 -12.95 7.40 -17.01
C PHE A 814 -13.35 8.54 -16.05
N SER A 815 -13.86 8.19 -14.87
CA SER A 815 -14.33 9.13 -13.83
C SER A 815 -13.82 8.67 -12.46
N PRO A 816 -12.59 9.02 -12.08
CA PRO A 816 -11.87 8.37 -10.98
C PRO A 816 -12.62 8.45 -9.64
N PHE A 817 -13.25 9.59 -9.33
CA PHE A 817 -14.01 9.75 -8.08
C PHE A 817 -15.27 8.89 -8.03
N THR A 818 -16.04 8.85 -9.11
CA THR A 818 -17.27 8.04 -9.20
C THR A 818 -16.94 6.55 -9.18
N MET A 819 -15.91 6.15 -9.93
CA MET A 819 -15.41 4.78 -9.98
C MET A 819 -14.94 4.33 -8.60
N MET A 820 -14.15 5.14 -7.91
CA MET A 820 -13.71 4.86 -6.53
C MET A 820 -14.90 4.72 -5.57
N ALA A 821 -15.89 5.61 -5.63
CA ALA A 821 -17.07 5.54 -4.77
C ALA A 821 -17.86 4.23 -4.94
N LEU A 822 -18.02 3.74 -6.18
CA LEU A 822 -18.69 2.48 -6.47
C LEU A 822 -17.88 1.25 -6.02
N ILE A 823 -16.56 1.29 -6.19
CA ILE A 823 -15.66 0.24 -5.68
C ILE A 823 -15.73 0.19 -4.15
N VAL A 824 -15.68 1.34 -3.47
CA VAL A 824 -15.83 1.43 -2.01
C VAL A 824 -17.20 0.88 -1.58
N LEU A 825 -18.27 1.22 -2.29
CA LEU A 825 -19.61 0.68 -2.02
C LEU A 825 -19.63 -0.86 -2.09
N LYS A 826 -19.04 -1.46 -3.14
CA LYS A 826 -18.92 -2.92 -3.27
C LYS A 826 -18.24 -3.55 -2.05
N LEU A 827 -17.13 -2.95 -1.61
CA LEU A 827 -16.33 -3.46 -0.49
C LEU A 827 -17.04 -3.31 0.86
N LEU A 828 -17.87 -2.27 1.02
CA LEU A 828 -18.64 -2.05 2.24
C LEU A 828 -19.88 -2.93 2.38
N ILE A 829 -20.41 -3.52 1.28
CA ILE A 829 -21.62 -4.37 1.34
C ILE A 829 -21.44 -5.58 2.27
N PRO A 830 -20.42 -6.45 2.12
CA PRO A 830 -20.20 -7.58 3.03
C PRO A 830 -20.01 -7.15 4.49
N VAL A 831 -19.34 -6.02 4.72
CA VAL A 831 -19.09 -5.43 6.05
C VAL A 831 -20.41 -4.99 6.69
N LEU A 832 -21.25 -4.26 5.96
CA LEU A 832 -22.56 -3.81 6.44
C LEU A 832 -23.45 -5.00 6.82
N LEU A 833 -23.45 -6.06 6.00
CA LEU A 833 -24.22 -7.27 6.26
C LEU A 833 -23.75 -7.99 7.52
N LEU A 834 -22.43 -8.10 7.73
CA LEU A 834 -21.84 -8.63 8.96
C LEU A 834 -22.27 -7.81 10.19
N ILE A 835 -22.25 -6.49 10.08
CA ILE A 835 -22.62 -5.60 11.20
C ILE A 835 -24.12 -5.67 11.51
N CYS A 836 -24.99 -5.85 10.51
CA CYS A 836 -26.41 -6.12 10.73
C CYS A 836 -26.61 -7.43 11.53
N VAL A 837 -25.84 -8.48 11.20
CA VAL A 837 -25.86 -9.75 11.95
C VAL A 837 -25.28 -9.56 13.35
N LEU A 838 -24.22 -8.78 13.52
CA LEU A 838 -23.66 -8.42 14.84
C LEU A 838 -24.72 -7.73 15.70
N LYS A 839 -25.53 -6.81 15.15
CA LYS A 839 -26.63 -6.18 15.87
C LYS A 839 -27.65 -7.23 16.35
N GLY A 840 -28.01 -8.18 15.49
CA GLY A 840 -28.82 -9.34 15.89
C GLY A 840 -28.18 -10.17 17.00
N MET A 841 -26.87 -10.43 16.90
CA MET A 841 -26.09 -11.17 17.91
C MET A 841 -26.02 -10.45 19.26
N VAL A 842 -25.91 -9.12 19.30
CA VAL A 842 -25.97 -8.32 20.53
C VAL A 842 -27.33 -8.49 21.21
N ILE A 843 -28.41 -8.45 20.43
CA ILE A 843 -29.78 -8.66 20.92
C ILE A 843 -29.92 -10.06 21.53
N ILE A 844 -29.42 -11.08 20.82
CA ILE A 844 -29.47 -12.49 21.23
C ILE A 844 -28.57 -12.74 22.43
N SER A 845 -27.28 -12.39 22.40
CA SER A 845 -26.35 -12.68 23.49
C SER A 845 -26.62 -11.85 24.77
N SER A 846 -27.35 -10.73 24.67
CA SER A 846 -27.56 -9.77 25.77
C SER A 846 -26.28 -9.19 26.36
N VAL A 847 -25.23 -9.13 25.55
CA VAL A 847 -23.98 -8.46 25.88
C VAL A 847 -24.11 -6.98 25.52
N HIS A 848 -23.68 -6.08 26.40
CA HIS A 848 -23.63 -4.65 26.10
C HIS A 848 -22.76 -4.39 24.86
N LYS A 849 -23.29 -3.64 23.88
CA LYS A 849 -22.59 -3.32 22.62
C LYS A 849 -21.21 -2.69 22.84
N THR A 850 -21.08 -1.85 23.87
CA THR A 850 -19.82 -1.19 24.26
C THR A 850 -18.71 -2.18 24.57
N LYS A 851 -19.02 -3.36 25.13
CA LYS A 851 -18.02 -4.38 25.46
C LYS A 851 -17.48 -5.09 24.23
N ILE A 852 -18.35 -5.44 23.29
CA ILE A 852 -17.94 -6.07 22.04
C ILE A 852 -17.07 -5.10 21.24
N PHE A 853 -17.48 -3.83 21.12
CA PHE A 853 -16.66 -2.82 20.43
C PHE A 853 -15.30 -2.59 21.10
N THR A 854 -15.24 -2.58 22.43
CA THR A 854 -13.96 -2.39 23.12
C THR A 854 -13.06 -3.62 22.99
N LEU A 855 -13.61 -4.84 23.00
CA LEU A 855 -12.86 -6.07 22.69
C LEU A 855 -12.35 -6.08 21.25
N THR A 856 -13.19 -5.71 20.28
CA THR A 856 -12.81 -5.53 18.87
C THR A 856 -11.68 -4.51 18.73
N LEU A 857 -11.80 -3.35 19.39
CA LEU A 857 -10.77 -2.31 19.38
C LEU A 857 -9.44 -2.86 19.93
N MET A 858 -9.47 -3.57 21.06
CA MET A 858 -8.25 -4.19 21.59
C MET A 858 -7.60 -5.17 20.60
N VAL A 859 -8.39 -5.92 19.80
CA VAL A 859 -7.84 -6.88 18.83
C VAL A 859 -7.17 -6.11 17.71
N CYS A 860 -7.85 -5.07 17.21
CA CYS A 860 -7.31 -4.19 16.18
C CYS A 860 -6.02 -3.52 16.67
N ASP A 861 -5.99 -2.96 17.88
CA ASP A 861 -4.82 -2.29 18.45
C ASP A 861 -3.61 -3.24 18.61
N TRP A 862 -3.86 -4.51 18.96
CA TRP A 862 -2.82 -5.53 18.99
C TRP A 862 -2.29 -5.86 17.59
N MET A 863 -3.17 -6.00 16.61
CA MET A 863 -2.80 -6.18 15.20
C MET A 863 -2.05 -4.96 14.64
N CYS A 864 -2.49 -3.74 14.97
CA CYS A 864 -1.83 -2.49 14.60
C CYS A 864 -0.40 -2.45 15.11
N MET A 865 -0.15 -2.89 16.34
CA MET A 865 1.21 -2.95 16.89
C MET A 865 2.12 -3.85 16.07
N ASN A 866 1.63 -5.00 15.60
CA ASN A 866 2.37 -5.86 14.67
C ASN A 866 2.62 -5.15 13.33
N PHE A 867 1.58 -4.57 12.72
CA PHE A 867 1.72 -3.87 11.43
C PHE A 867 2.61 -2.64 11.50
N PHE A 868 2.68 -1.95 12.63
CA PHE A 868 3.61 -0.85 12.88
C PHE A 868 5.07 -1.27 12.69
N PHE A 869 5.45 -2.46 13.16
CA PHE A 869 6.79 -3.01 12.93
C PHE A 869 7.00 -3.56 11.51
N LEU A 870 5.91 -3.91 10.82
CA LEU A 870 5.95 -4.43 9.46
C LEU A 870 5.89 -3.33 8.38
N VAL A 871 5.75 -2.05 8.75
CA VAL A 871 5.80 -0.93 7.79
C VAL A 871 7.16 -0.90 7.07
N LYS A 872 7.11 -1.01 5.75
CA LYS A 872 8.27 -0.95 4.86
C LYS A 872 8.41 0.45 4.27
N ASN A 873 9.66 0.90 4.11
CA ASN A 873 10.01 2.13 3.39
C ASN A 873 11.04 1.88 2.26
N LYS A 874 11.31 0.61 1.97
CA LYS A 874 12.15 0.09 0.89
C LYS A 874 11.44 -1.16 0.34
N GLY A 875 11.69 -1.48 -0.92
CA GLY A 875 10.96 -2.55 -1.63
C GLY A 875 9.91 -1.97 -2.58
N SER A 876 8.99 -2.81 -3.05
CA SER A 876 7.97 -2.38 -4.01
C SER A 876 6.94 -1.42 -3.46
N TRP A 877 6.27 -0.61 -4.28
CA TRP A 877 5.17 0.23 -3.80
C TRP A 877 3.93 -0.55 -3.49
N MET A 878 3.72 -1.64 -4.22
CA MET A 878 2.74 -2.61 -3.77
C MET A 878 3.08 -3.09 -2.35
N GLU A 879 4.34 -3.37 -2.02
CA GLU A 879 4.73 -3.77 -0.65
C GLU A 879 4.70 -2.60 0.36
N ILE A 880 5.25 -1.44 0.03
CA ILE A 880 5.27 -0.24 0.89
C ILE A 880 3.82 0.21 1.12
N GLY A 881 3.07 0.44 0.05
CA GLY A 881 1.66 0.81 0.06
C GLY A 881 0.79 -0.25 0.75
N SER A 882 1.02 -1.55 0.52
CA SER A 882 0.33 -2.62 1.26
C SER A 882 0.67 -2.58 2.75
N SER A 883 1.94 -2.43 3.12
CA SER A 883 2.35 -2.35 4.54
C SER A 883 1.75 -1.13 5.26
N ILE A 884 1.69 0.02 4.60
CA ILE A 884 1.02 1.23 5.09
C ILE A 884 -0.49 0.98 5.18
N SER A 885 -1.09 0.42 4.13
CA SER A 885 -2.52 0.14 4.07
C SER A 885 -2.95 -0.86 5.13
N HIS A 886 -2.15 -1.89 5.42
CA HIS A 886 -2.39 -2.83 6.51
C HIS A 886 -2.51 -2.09 7.84
N PHE A 887 -1.55 -1.22 8.14
CA PHE A 887 -1.57 -0.41 9.35
C PHE A 887 -2.77 0.56 9.39
N VAL A 888 -2.99 1.32 8.32
CA VAL A 888 -4.08 2.32 8.23
C VAL A 888 -5.46 1.67 8.28
N ILE A 889 -5.66 0.54 7.59
CA ILE A 889 -6.93 -0.20 7.61
C ILE A 889 -7.26 -0.62 9.03
N LEU A 890 -6.32 -1.23 9.77
CA LEU A 890 -6.59 -1.66 11.14
C LEU A 890 -6.85 -0.48 12.09
N GLU A 891 -6.06 0.60 12.01
CA GLU A 891 -6.26 1.83 12.79
C GLU A 891 -7.66 2.44 12.53
N CYS A 892 -8.13 2.42 11.28
CA CYS A 892 -9.44 2.97 10.90
C CYS A 892 -10.61 2.00 11.10
N THR A 893 -10.34 0.69 11.19
CA THR A 893 -11.38 -0.36 11.20
C THR A 893 -12.39 -0.14 12.31
N THR A 894 -11.94 0.19 13.52
CA THR A 894 -12.87 0.43 14.65
C THR A 894 -13.80 1.61 14.39
N ILE A 895 -13.29 2.70 13.82
CA ILE A 895 -14.09 3.89 13.50
C ILE A 895 -15.11 3.55 12.41
N VAL A 896 -14.67 2.86 11.36
CA VAL A 896 -15.56 2.42 10.27
C VAL A 896 -16.64 1.48 10.78
N VAL A 897 -16.30 0.50 11.63
CA VAL A 897 -17.27 -0.42 12.23
C VAL A 897 -18.29 0.33 13.09
N MET A 898 -17.88 1.33 13.87
CA MET A 898 -18.81 2.17 14.66
C MET A 898 -19.74 2.99 13.76
N MET A 899 -19.22 3.64 12.72
CA MET A 899 -20.04 4.40 11.76
C MET A 899 -21.02 3.49 11.02
N MET A 900 -20.55 2.32 10.59
CA MET A 900 -21.38 1.31 9.94
C MET A 900 -22.41 0.70 10.88
N TYR A 901 -22.17 0.65 12.20
CA TYR A 901 -23.19 0.22 13.16
C TYR A 901 -24.37 1.20 13.24
N GLU A 902 -24.12 2.51 13.17
CA GLU A 902 -25.20 3.51 13.09
C GLU A 902 -25.94 3.43 11.75
N LEU A 903 -25.25 3.16 10.65
CA LEU A 903 -25.90 2.87 9.37
C LEU A 903 -26.74 1.59 9.44
N ALA A 904 -26.19 0.52 10.02
CA ALA A 904 -26.89 -0.74 10.26
C ALA A 904 -28.15 -0.50 11.11
N ARG A 905 -28.08 0.40 12.09
CA ARG A 905 -29.24 0.81 12.89
C ARG A 905 -30.32 1.44 12.03
N PHE A 906 -29.95 2.39 11.17
CA PHE A 906 -30.88 3.03 10.24
C PHE A 906 -31.58 2.02 9.33
N VAL A 907 -30.83 1.13 8.66
CA VAL A 907 -31.41 0.17 7.69
C VAL A 907 -32.20 -0.98 8.34
N THR A 908 -31.93 -1.30 9.61
CA THR A 908 -32.65 -2.35 10.34
C THR A 908 -33.93 -1.86 11.03
N GLU A 909 -34.03 -0.57 11.36
CA GLU A 909 -35.16 -0.02 12.14
C GLU A 909 -36.21 0.70 11.28
N ILE A 910 -35.85 1.18 10.09
CA ILE A 910 -36.79 1.91 9.23
C ILE A 910 -37.68 0.96 8.43
N SER A 911 -38.98 1.22 8.45
CA SER A 911 -39.98 0.60 7.57
C SER A 911 -40.82 1.68 6.90
N LEU A 912 -41.08 1.50 5.60
CA LEU A 912 -41.97 2.33 4.79
C LEU A 912 -43.42 1.80 4.80
N THR A 913 -43.69 0.69 5.49
CA THR A 913 -45.07 0.20 5.72
C THR A 913 -45.68 0.90 6.93
N SER A 914 -46.95 1.31 6.83
CA SER A 914 -47.64 2.11 7.86
C SER A 914 -47.62 1.42 9.22
N SER A 915 -47.06 2.10 10.22
CA SER A 915 -47.04 1.66 11.62
C SER A 915 -48.46 1.41 12.14
N THR A 916 -48.75 0.20 12.62
CA THR A 916 -49.79 0.02 13.64
C THR A 916 -49.42 0.89 14.86
N PRO A 917 -50.39 1.59 15.48
CA PRO A 917 -50.09 2.64 16.45
C PRO A 917 -49.36 2.08 17.68
N ARG A 918 -48.43 2.87 18.21
CA ARG A 918 -47.79 2.68 19.52
C ARG A 918 -48.86 2.65 20.61
N THR A 919 -49.47 1.51 20.88
CA THR A 919 -50.25 1.32 22.12
C THR A 919 -49.28 1.17 23.28
N ARG A 920 -49.28 2.15 24.20
CA ARG A 920 -48.86 1.95 25.59
C ARG A 920 -49.68 0.77 26.11
N GLN A 921 -49.07 -0.40 26.29
CA GLN A 921 -49.69 -1.51 27.03
C GLN A 921 -48.83 -1.84 28.24
N SER A 922 -49.23 -1.23 29.34
CA SER A 922 -49.11 -1.80 30.68
C SER A 922 -49.92 -3.10 30.75
N GLN A 923 -49.43 -4.02 31.59
CA GLN A 923 -50.03 -5.26 32.09
C GLN A 923 -49.65 -6.56 31.39
N ALA A 924 -49.16 -7.45 32.24
CA ALA A 924 -48.76 -8.81 31.98
C ALA A 924 -49.89 -9.62 31.36
N TYR A 925 -49.61 -10.26 30.22
CA TYR A 925 -49.89 -11.66 29.88
C TYR A 925 -49.32 -11.90 28.47
N GLU A 926 -48.87 -13.13 28.23
CA GLU A 926 -48.15 -13.67 27.06
C GLU A 926 -48.47 -13.01 25.70
N ILE A 927 -47.56 -12.16 25.21
CA ILE A 927 -47.47 -11.85 23.78
C ILE A 927 -46.31 -12.69 23.22
N SER A 928 -46.58 -13.49 22.18
CA SER A 928 -45.56 -14.26 21.46
C SER A 928 -44.38 -13.36 21.07
N SER A 929 -43.22 -13.64 21.64
CA SER A 929 -41.97 -12.89 21.49
C SER A 929 -41.35 -12.96 20.09
N GLN A 930 -42.02 -13.59 19.12
CA GLN A 930 -41.61 -13.70 17.72
C GLN A 930 -41.63 -12.37 16.93
N TYR A 931 -42.20 -11.28 17.47
CA TYR A 931 -42.45 -10.04 16.74
C TYR A 931 -41.84 -8.77 17.35
N LEU A 932 -40.82 -8.89 18.19
CA LEU A 932 -40.14 -7.72 18.74
C LEU A 932 -39.34 -7.00 17.64
N PRO A 933 -39.65 -5.72 17.32
CA PRO A 933 -38.88 -4.94 16.35
C PRO A 933 -37.47 -4.66 16.89
N TYR A 934 -36.48 -4.48 16.01
CA TYR A 934 -35.09 -4.09 16.36
C TYR A 934 -35.01 -2.95 17.40
N ALA A 935 -36.01 -2.05 17.41
CA ALA A 935 -36.11 -0.89 18.29
C ALA A 935 -36.34 -1.18 19.78
N ASN A 936 -36.72 -2.41 20.19
CA ASN A 936 -37.21 -2.67 21.57
C ASN A 936 -36.17 -3.19 22.59
N LYS A 937 -34.87 -2.97 22.36
CA LYS A 937 -33.84 -3.19 23.41
C LYS A 937 -32.92 -1.99 23.64
N GLU A 938 -32.67 -1.16 22.62
CA GLU A 938 -31.84 0.05 22.78
C GLU A 938 -32.50 1.17 23.61
N ARG A 939 -33.79 1.06 23.96
CA ARG A 939 -34.49 2.01 24.84
C ARG A 939 -34.53 1.59 26.33
N VAL A 940 -34.02 0.40 26.65
CA VAL A 940 -33.94 -0.11 28.03
C VAL A 940 -32.51 0.00 28.60
N GLU A 941 -31.50 0.19 27.73
CA GLU A 941 -30.21 0.82 28.09
C GLU A 941 -30.36 2.34 28.13
#